data_AF-A0A815TVM9-F1
#
_entry.id   AF-A0A815TVM9-F1
#
_cell.length_a   1.000
_cell.length_b   1.000
_cell.length_c   1.000
_cell.angle_alpha   90.00
_cell.angle_beta   90.00
_cell.angle_gamma   90.00
#
_symmetry.space_group_name_H-M   'P 1'
#
loop_
_entity.id
_entity.type
_entity.pdbx_description
1 polymer ?
#
loop_
_entity_poly.entity_id
_entity_poly.type
_entity_poly.pdbx_seq_one_letter_code
_entity_poly.pdbx_strand_id
1 'polypeptide(L)'
;MATSDESEAIAQHSLRITDVVNEPLAFLTPIGGYENMPLVSLEEAVKPLVPFLPAVQSHAYVAKQRCEHPTDDLTSDESASIMLYTMSWDPEDKCLYAALNKTLRSSENRDRNLKPWHLYLRLFLNALYRLPPLRGVAYRGVKLNIKERYHKDKLIVWWAFSSTTTTFKVLESEQFLGPAGERTIFEIEYESGRDIRNHSFFPSEDELLLMAATQFKVISKLNQDNLCIIHLKETPPPFPLLHPVPLIVPPVHGPVLQEPIASASVSASPKLSKPEHRNRDLERNISEQKGKSCVDLCAKDLTSRDMEIVVYYLIYDNQFEFTGIKWLIFKTSSLFSGTEKQNTANDKGNHTYLPNQNKTLTTLNLSSNNIGDEGARHLADALTNNTTLTTLNLSSNNIGPKGARYLANALTHNTTLTTLNLWLNNIGPEGARHLADALTHNTTLTTLNLSSNNIGDEGARHLADALAHNTTLTTLNLSSNNIGHEGARHLADALTHNTTLTTLHLSWNRLGGEGARHLADALTHNTTLTTLHLWRNQIGDEGARYLCDALTHNTTLTTLNLTLTEIGDEGARHLADALTHNTTLHLSSNGIGDEGARHFADALAHNTTLHLSSNGIGHEGARHLADALTNNTTLTTLHLSWNNMGPKGARYLADALTHNTTLTALIFDANGIGDEGARHLADALTHNTVRHSSFQFQALTTLILDANGIGDEGARHLADALTHNTALTTLHLSSNGIGHEGARHLADALTHNTTLTTLHLSWNNIGPKGARYLADALTHNTTLTTLRLSSNGIGDEGARHLADALTNNTTLSTLDLSCNSIGDEEKSLLNNLKKRKKHVEINL
;
A
#
# COMPACT_ATOMS: atom_id res chain seq x y z
N MET A 1 -9.16 15.04 -48.51
CA MET A 1 -9.42 16.04 -47.46
C MET A 1 -9.41 15.30 -46.15
N ALA A 2 -8.23 15.14 -45.54
CA ALA A 2 -8.12 14.72 -44.15
C ALA A 2 -8.53 15.92 -43.29
N THR A 3 -9.34 15.67 -42.27
CA THR A 3 -9.96 16.65 -41.39
C THR A 3 -8.91 17.44 -40.60
N SER A 4 -9.17 18.73 -40.35
CA SER A 4 -8.26 19.67 -39.67
C SER A 4 -7.71 19.15 -38.34
N ASP A 5 -8.47 18.32 -37.62
CA ASP A 5 -8.11 17.79 -36.30
C ASP A 5 -6.95 16.77 -36.33
N GLU A 6 -6.80 15.98 -37.41
CA GLU A 6 -5.65 15.05 -37.53
C GLU A 6 -4.37 15.81 -37.88
N SER A 7 -4.47 16.91 -38.63
CA SER A 7 -3.29 17.72 -38.98
C SER A 7 -2.75 18.53 -37.79
N GLU A 8 -3.62 18.90 -36.84
CA GLU A 8 -3.26 19.62 -35.61
C GLU A 8 -2.62 18.69 -34.57
N ALA A 9 -3.12 17.45 -34.42
CA ALA A 9 -2.50 16.43 -33.56
C ALA A 9 -1.10 15.98 -34.07
N ILE A 10 -0.91 15.94 -35.39
CA ILE A 10 0.39 15.61 -36.02
C ILE A 10 1.39 16.77 -35.88
N ALA A 11 0.92 18.03 -35.85
CA ALA A 11 1.74 19.18 -35.52
C ALA A 11 2.20 19.14 -34.05
N GLN A 12 1.27 18.82 -33.13
CA GLN A 12 1.47 18.70 -31.67
C GLN A 12 2.51 17.70 -31.19
N HIS A 13 2.80 16.68 -31.99
CA HIS A 13 3.85 15.70 -31.70
C HIS A 13 5.20 16.05 -32.32
N SER A 14 5.22 16.84 -33.39
CA SER A 14 6.43 17.15 -34.14
C SER A 14 7.45 17.97 -33.32
N LEU A 15 7.01 18.85 -32.41
CA LEU A 15 7.89 19.66 -31.56
C LEU A 15 8.57 18.86 -30.42
N ARG A 16 7.90 17.84 -29.84
CA ARG A 16 8.47 16.93 -28.83
C ARG A 16 9.66 16.13 -29.36
N ILE A 17 9.67 15.87 -30.67
CA ILE A 17 10.65 15.05 -31.38
C ILE A 17 11.88 15.88 -31.79
N THR A 18 11.75 17.21 -31.93
CA THR A 18 12.79 18.07 -32.53
C THR A 18 13.78 18.74 -31.56
N ASP A 19 13.70 18.49 -30.25
CA ASP A 19 14.37 19.34 -29.24
C ASP A 19 15.81 18.91 -28.82
N VAL A 20 16.37 17.85 -29.42
CA VAL A 20 17.74 17.38 -29.08
C VAL A 20 18.84 18.20 -29.78
N VAL A 21 18.50 18.90 -30.86
CA VAL A 21 19.47 19.71 -31.64
C VAL A 21 20.01 20.87 -30.80
N ASN A 22 19.31 21.31 -29.76
CA ASN A 22 19.74 22.45 -28.97
C ASN A 22 20.56 22.05 -27.73
N GLU A 23 20.85 20.76 -27.53
CA GLU A 23 21.65 20.30 -26.39
C GLU A 23 23.07 20.88 -26.43
N PRO A 24 23.46 21.71 -25.45
CA PRO A 24 24.81 22.24 -25.39
C PRO A 24 25.77 21.11 -25.05
N LEU A 25 26.74 20.87 -25.93
CA LEU A 25 27.79 19.86 -25.72
C LEU A 25 28.84 20.32 -24.70
N ALA A 26 28.85 21.61 -24.34
CA ALA A 26 29.71 22.18 -23.33
C ALA A 26 29.12 21.99 -21.93
N PHE A 27 30.01 21.85 -20.94
CA PHE A 27 29.62 21.78 -19.54
C PHE A 27 29.04 23.14 -19.10
N LEU A 28 27.77 23.17 -18.72
CA LEU A 28 27.15 24.31 -18.06
C LEU A 28 27.20 24.12 -16.53
N THR A 29 27.06 25.21 -15.77
CA THR A 29 27.05 25.15 -14.29
C THR A 29 26.02 24.14 -13.74
N PRO A 30 26.22 23.52 -12.57
CA PRO A 30 25.14 22.74 -11.95
C PRO A 30 23.90 23.60 -11.67
N ILE A 31 22.71 23.02 -11.78
CA ILE A 31 21.45 23.72 -11.47
C ILE A 31 21.15 23.54 -9.99
N GLY A 32 21.00 24.65 -9.25
CA GLY A 32 20.71 24.67 -7.82
C GLY A 32 19.94 25.92 -7.38
N GLY A 33 19.69 26.03 -6.08
CA GLY A 33 18.88 27.09 -5.47
C GLY A 33 17.37 26.81 -5.43
N TYR A 34 16.87 25.83 -6.19
CA TYR A 34 15.46 25.43 -6.16
C TYR A 34 15.19 24.43 -5.03
N GLU A 35 16.18 23.64 -4.62
CA GLU A 35 16.10 22.69 -3.50
C GLU A 35 15.79 23.38 -2.16
N ASN A 36 16.12 24.66 -2.05
CA ASN A 36 15.86 25.50 -0.87
C ASN A 36 14.46 26.14 -0.88
N MET A 37 13.69 25.97 -1.96
CA MET A 37 12.32 26.48 -2.01
C MET A 37 11.37 25.59 -1.19
N PRO A 38 10.31 26.17 -0.62
CA PRO A 38 9.26 25.38 0.03
C PRO A 38 8.50 24.54 -0.99
N LEU A 39 7.98 23.38 -0.56
CA LEU A 39 6.92 22.69 -1.32
C LEU A 39 5.62 23.50 -1.19
N VAL A 40 5.01 23.79 -2.33
CA VAL A 40 3.77 24.58 -2.44
C VAL A 40 2.81 23.88 -3.40
N SER A 41 1.53 24.28 -3.43
CA SER A 41 0.59 23.72 -4.40
C SER A 41 1.00 24.03 -5.84
N LEU A 42 0.47 23.26 -6.81
CA LEU A 42 0.78 23.49 -8.22
C LEU A 42 0.41 24.91 -8.67
N GLU A 43 -0.70 25.46 -8.16
CA GLU A 43 -1.13 26.83 -8.50
C GLU A 43 -0.12 27.87 -8.03
N GLU A 44 0.40 27.74 -6.80
CA GLU A 44 1.46 28.60 -6.28
C GLU A 44 2.77 28.39 -7.04
N ALA A 45 3.11 27.15 -7.38
CA ALA A 45 4.35 26.81 -8.06
C ALA A 45 4.47 27.44 -9.46
N VAL A 46 3.34 27.59 -10.17
CA VAL A 46 3.30 28.16 -11.52
C VAL A 46 3.08 29.67 -11.56
N LYS A 47 2.71 30.33 -10.45
CA LYS A 47 2.49 31.79 -10.41
C LYS A 47 3.64 32.62 -10.98
N PRO A 48 4.93 32.35 -10.65
CA PRO A 48 6.03 33.11 -11.21
C PRO A 48 6.24 32.89 -12.71
N LEU A 49 5.64 31.84 -13.28
CA LEU A 49 5.75 31.49 -14.70
C LEU A 49 4.74 32.23 -15.56
N VAL A 50 3.64 32.76 -14.99
CA VAL A 50 2.56 33.44 -15.72
C VAL A 50 3.04 34.53 -16.68
N PRO A 51 4.02 35.40 -16.33
CA PRO A 51 4.52 36.42 -17.27
C PRO A 51 5.17 35.84 -18.53
N PHE A 52 5.70 34.61 -18.46
CA PHE A 52 6.36 33.92 -19.56
C PHE A 52 5.42 32.94 -20.27
N LEU A 53 4.47 32.37 -19.52
CA LEU A 53 3.51 31.36 -19.93
C LEU A 53 2.10 31.74 -19.44
N PRO A 54 1.40 32.65 -20.12
CA PRO A 54 0.11 33.18 -19.62
C PRO A 54 -0.96 32.11 -19.38
N ALA A 55 -0.94 31.02 -20.15
CA ALA A 55 -1.90 29.93 -20.03
C ALA A 55 -1.54 28.88 -18.96
N VAL A 56 -0.40 29.03 -18.25
CA VAL A 56 0.08 27.99 -17.32
C VAL A 56 -0.89 27.73 -16.17
N GLN A 57 -1.60 28.76 -15.69
CA GLN A 57 -2.55 28.62 -14.58
C GLN A 57 -3.79 27.81 -14.95
N SER A 58 -4.37 28.04 -16.13
CA SER A 58 -5.55 27.29 -16.58
C SER A 58 -5.21 25.82 -16.82
N HIS A 59 -4.01 25.54 -17.34
CA HIS A 59 -3.58 24.16 -17.54
C HIS A 59 -3.16 23.47 -16.23
N ALA A 60 -2.58 24.21 -15.28
CA ALA A 60 -2.33 23.70 -13.93
C ALA A 60 -3.63 23.26 -13.24
N TYR A 61 -4.70 24.04 -13.39
CA TYR A 61 -6.02 23.67 -12.91
C TYR A 61 -6.53 22.37 -13.56
N VAL A 62 -6.44 22.25 -14.89
CA VAL A 62 -6.83 21.04 -15.61
C VAL A 62 -6.01 19.81 -15.18
N ALA A 63 -4.69 19.98 -15.03
CA ALA A 63 -3.81 18.92 -14.55
C ALA A 63 -4.21 18.43 -13.16
N LYS A 64 -4.56 19.36 -12.26
CA LYS A 64 -4.97 19.03 -10.90
C LYS A 64 -6.29 18.26 -10.83
N GLN A 65 -7.28 18.68 -11.62
CA GLN A 65 -8.57 17.99 -11.73
C GLN A 65 -8.44 16.53 -12.22
N ARG A 66 -7.46 16.26 -13.08
CA ARG A 66 -7.18 14.89 -13.57
C ARG A 66 -6.32 14.05 -12.62
N CYS A 67 -5.68 14.70 -11.64
CA CYS A 67 -4.77 14.08 -10.69
C CYS A 67 -5.29 14.18 -9.25
N GLU A 68 -6.60 14.27 -9.01
CA GLU A 68 -7.15 14.38 -7.65
C GLU A 68 -6.82 13.15 -6.78
N HIS A 69 -6.63 11.98 -7.41
CA HIS A 69 -6.32 10.70 -6.74
C HIS A 69 -5.25 9.91 -7.51
N PRO A 70 -3.96 10.28 -7.41
CA PRO A 70 -2.88 9.49 -8.00
C PRO A 70 -2.86 8.06 -7.42
N THR A 71 -2.49 7.09 -8.26
CA THR A 71 -2.50 5.65 -7.91
C THR A 71 -1.27 5.19 -7.15
N ASP A 72 -0.32 6.09 -6.92
CA ASP A 72 0.94 5.89 -6.23
C ASP A 72 1.08 6.88 -5.05
N ASP A 73 2.23 6.90 -4.38
CA ASP A 73 2.44 7.70 -3.16
C ASP A 73 2.49 9.22 -3.42
N LEU A 74 2.39 9.69 -4.66
CA LEU A 74 2.43 11.12 -4.97
C LEU A 74 1.20 11.85 -4.43
N THR A 75 1.36 13.11 -4.05
CA THR A 75 0.22 14.00 -3.79
C THR A 75 -0.44 14.43 -5.10
N SER A 76 -1.67 14.94 -5.03
CA SER A 76 -2.36 15.48 -6.21
C SER A 76 -1.55 16.57 -6.91
N ASP A 77 -0.95 17.50 -6.16
CA ASP A 77 -0.11 18.58 -6.73
C ASP A 77 1.19 18.05 -7.37
N GLU A 78 1.80 17.01 -6.80
CA GLU A 78 2.98 16.36 -7.38
C GLU A 78 2.65 15.62 -8.68
N SER A 79 1.60 14.80 -8.68
CA SER A 79 1.11 14.11 -9.88
C SER A 79 0.68 15.11 -10.96
N ALA A 80 -0.04 16.16 -10.58
CA ALA A 80 -0.45 17.23 -11.48
C ALA A 80 0.74 18.00 -12.06
N SER A 81 1.86 18.13 -11.33
CA SER A 81 3.08 18.74 -11.88
C SER A 81 3.67 17.90 -13.02
N ILE A 82 3.68 16.56 -12.90
CA ILE A 82 4.14 15.66 -13.98
C ILE A 82 3.19 15.73 -15.17
N MET A 83 1.88 15.76 -14.91
CA MET A 83 0.88 15.87 -15.96
C MET A 83 1.02 17.21 -16.70
N LEU A 84 1.16 18.31 -15.97
CA LEU A 84 1.34 19.64 -16.56
C LEU A 84 2.59 19.71 -17.46
N TYR A 85 3.67 19.03 -17.06
CA TYR A 85 4.89 18.95 -17.88
C TYR A 85 4.66 18.22 -19.20
N THR A 86 3.80 17.19 -19.21
CA THR A 86 3.48 16.38 -20.39
C THR A 86 2.22 16.84 -21.12
N MET A 87 1.62 17.96 -20.73
CA MET A 87 0.51 18.58 -21.47
C MET A 87 1.03 19.30 -22.71
N SER A 88 0.37 19.06 -23.85
CA SER A 88 0.51 19.92 -25.03
C SER A 88 -0.57 21.01 -24.98
N TRP A 89 -0.22 22.23 -25.36
CA TRP A 89 -1.18 23.34 -25.48
C TRP A 89 -0.78 24.28 -26.63
N ASP A 90 -1.73 25.06 -27.13
CA ASP A 90 -1.54 26.00 -28.25
C ASP A 90 -1.14 27.41 -27.76
N PRO A 91 -0.06 28.04 -28.28
CA PRO A 91 0.94 27.48 -29.21
C PRO A 91 1.98 26.61 -28.49
N GLU A 92 2.37 25.52 -29.15
CA GLU A 92 3.22 24.45 -28.59
C GLU A 92 4.61 24.90 -28.16
N ASP A 93 5.18 25.90 -28.84
CA ASP A 93 6.48 26.48 -28.48
C ASP A 93 6.43 27.25 -27.15
N LYS A 94 5.22 27.47 -26.63
CA LYS A 94 4.96 28.06 -25.32
C LYS A 94 4.41 27.04 -24.33
N CYS A 95 4.52 25.73 -24.59
CA CYS A 95 4.23 24.71 -23.57
C CYS A 95 5.29 24.63 -22.49
N LEU A 96 4.89 24.13 -21.31
CA LEU A 96 5.78 24.03 -20.15
C LEU A 96 7.04 23.21 -20.47
N TYR A 97 6.86 22.10 -21.19
CA TYR A 97 7.93 21.26 -21.72
C TYR A 97 8.96 22.06 -22.53
N ALA A 98 8.48 22.76 -23.56
CA ALA A 98 9.34 23.51 -24.48
C ALA A 98 10.06 24.67 -23.77
N ALA A 99 9.33 25.43 -22.96
CA ALA A 99 9.86 26.60 -22.28
C ALA A 99 10.89 26.24 -21.20
N LEU A 100 10.63 25.20 -20.39
CA LEU A 100 11.57 24.74 -19.37
C LEU A 100 12.85 24.18 -20.00
N ASN A 101 12.74 23.27 -20.96
CA ASN A 101 13.91 22.69 -21.62
C ASN A 101 14.75 23.73 -22.36
N LYS A 102 14.11 24.72 -23.03
CA LYS A 102 14.82 25.87 -23.61
C LYS A 102 15.61 26.65 -22.56
N THR A 103 15.03 26.84 -21.37
CA THR A 103 15.69 27.54 -20.25
C THR A 103 16.86 26.72 -19.70
N LEU A 104 16.70 25.41 -19.50
CA LEU A 104 17.73 24.49 -19.01
C LEU A 104 18.99 24.45 -19.90
N ARG A 105 18.79 24.61 -21.22
CA ARG A 105 19.86 24.59 -22.23
C ARG A 105 20.53 25.95 -22.48
N SER A 106 20.01 27.03 -21.92
CA SER A 106 20.53 28.36 -22.19
C SER A 106 21.96 28.51 -21.64
N SER A 107 22.90 28.97 -22.46
CA SER A 107 24.26 29.27 -22.01
C SER A 107 24.39 30.67 -21.38
N GLU A 108 23.42 31.56 -21.58
CA GLU A 108 23.47 32.96 -21.14
C GLU A 108 22.49 33.21 -19.99
N ASN A 109 23.00 33.74 -18.87
CA ASN A 109 22.17 34.12 -17.70
C ASN A 109 21.24 33.00 -17.19
N ARG A 110 21.61 31.72 -17.40
CA ARG A 110 20.74 30.57 -17.11
C ARG A 110 20.23 30.56 -15.67
N ASP A 111 21.11 30.78 -14.69
CA ASP A 111 20.73 30.79 -13.28
C ASP A 111 19.69 31.89 -12.99
N ARG A 112 19.81 33.06 -13.64
CA ARG A 112 18.83 34.14 -13.52
C ARG A 112 17.50 33.77 -14.19
N ASN A 113 17.56 33.13 -15.35
CA ASN A 113 16.39 32.72 -16.12
C ASN A 113 15.67 31.52 -15.49
N LEU A 114 16.36 30.70 -14.69
CA LEU A 114 15.79 29.61 -13.92
C LEU A 114 15.11 30.06 -12.62
N LYS A 115 15.43 31.24 -12.07
CA LYS A 115 14.80 31.73 -10.82
C LYS A 115 13.26 31.66 -10.80
N PRO A 116 12.53 32.08 -11.84
CA PRO A 116 11.07 31.94 -11.88
C PRO A 116 10.60 30.48 -11.84
N TRP A 117 11.43 29.54 -12.26
CA TRP A 117 11.14 28.11 -12.30
C TRP A 117 11.40 27.39 -10.98
N HIS A 118 12.05 28.02 -9.98
CA HIS A 118 12.49 27.30 -8.79
C HIS A 118 11.36 26.65 -7.98
N LEU A 119 10.20 27.30 -7.83
CA LEU A 119 9.04 26.70 -7.14
C LEU A 119 8.48 25.51 -7.91
N TYR A 120 8.35 25.65 -9.23
CA TYR A 120 7.91 24.55 -10.10
C TYR A 120 8.91 23.39 -10.11
N LEU A 121 10.20 23.66 -10.29
CA LEU A 121 11.27 22.66 -10.25
C LEU A 121 11.33 21.95 -8.90
N ARG A 122 11.12 22.67 -7.79
CA ARG A 122 11.05 22.08 -6.45
C ARG A 122 9.93 21.04 -6.35
N LEU A 123 8.72 21.37 -6.81
CA LEU A 123 7.55 20.48 -6.78
C LEU A 123 7.74 19.30 -7.75
N PHE A 124 8.10 19.60 -9.00
CA PHE A 124 8.25 18.61 -10.07
C PHE A 124 9.37 17.60 -9.79
N LEU A 125 10.54 18.05 -9.34
CA LEU A 125 11.62 17.14 -8.98
C LEU A 125 11.32 16.35 -7.70
N ASN A 126 10.60 16.93 -6.73
CA ASN A 126 10.13 16.17 -5.57
C ASN A 126 9.24 15.01 -6.01
N ALA A 127 8.31 15.25 -6.94
CA ALA A 127 7.47 14.21 -7.52
C ALA A 127 8.31 13.12 -8.21
N LEU A 128 9.21 13.50 -9.11
CA LEU A 128 10.05 12.54 -9.85
C LEU A 128 10.99 11.73 -8.96
N TYR A 129 11.55 12.31 -7.88
CA TYR A 129 12.42 11.58 -6.96
C TYR A 129 11.66 10.62 -6.03
N ARG A 130 10.34 10.76 -5.90
CA ARG A 130 9.47 9.84 -5.16
C ARG A 130 9.01 8.65 -6.01
N LEU A 131 9.06 8.76 -7.33
CA LEU A 131 8.86 7.63 -8.25
C LEU A 131 10.09 6.70 -8.25
N PRO A 132 9.90 5.36 -8.26
CA PRO A 132 11.00 4.41 -8.31
C PRO A 132 11.90 4.63 -9.54
N PRO A 133 13.23 4.62 -9.38
CA PRO A 133 14.15 4.68 -10.52
C PRO A 133 14.09 3.38 -11.32
N LEU A 134 13.99 3.50 -12.64
CA LEU A 134 14.06 2.39 -13.56
C LEU A 134 15.42 2.32 -14.25
N ARG A 135 15.81 1.09 -14.60
CA ARG A 135 16.99 0.79 -15.40
C ARG A 135 16.57 0.05 -16.65
N GLY A 136 17.14 0.39 -17.79
CA GLY A 136 16.80 -0.26 -19.03
C GLY A 136 17.37 0.44 -20.26
N VAL A 137 16.77 0.14 -21.40
CA VAL A 137 17.08 0.78 -22.68
C VAL A 137 15.87 1.55 -23.14
N ALA A 138 16.06 2.83 -23.47
CA ALA A 138 15.03 3.70 -24.03
C ALA A 138 15.47 4.24 -25.38
N TYR A 139 14.50 4.56 -26.21
CA TYR A 139 14.69 5.08 -27.56
C TYR A 139 14.11 6.48 -27.69
N ARG A 140 14.86 7.36 -28.37
CA ARG A 140 14.41 8.70 -28.74
C ARG A 140 14.80 9.03 -30.18
N GLY A 141 13.83 9.41 -31.00
CA GLY A 141 14.05 9.77 -32.41
C GLY A 141 14.18 11.27 -32.64
N VAL A 142 14.95 11.65 -33.66
CA VAL A 142 15.08 13.03 -34.18
C VAL A 142 15.08 12.99 -35.70
N LYS A 143 14.20 13.76 -36.37
CA LYS A 143 14.10 13.86 -37.85
C LYS A 143 15.23 14.69 -38.50
N LEU A 144 16.47 14.53 -38.02
CA LEU A 144 17.68 15.15 -38.57
C LEU A 144 18.88 14.23 -38.34
N ASN A 145 19.91 14.34 -39.19
CA ASN A 145 21.20 13.70 -38.95
C ASN A 145 22.10 14.61 -38.11
N ILE A 146 22.27 14.29 -36.83
CA ILE A 146 23.10 15.06 -35.89
C ILE A 146 24.35 14.31 -35.43
N LYS A 147 24.75 13.30 -36.22
CA LYS A 147 25.81 12.35 -35.89
C LYS A 147 27.19 12.97 -35.66
N GLU A 148 27.45 14.15 -36.22
CA GLU A 148 28.74 14.83 -36.10
C GLU A 148 28.96 15.43 -34.71
N ARG A 149 27.89 15.58 -33.93
CA ARG A 149 27.93 16.14 -32.57
C ARG A 149 28.32 15.12 -31.50
N TYR A 150 28.18 13.83 -31.79
CA TYR A 150 28.37 12.75 -30.83
C TYR A 150 29.57 11.90 -31.25
N HIS A 151 30.69 12.13 -30.58
CA HIS A 151 31.92 11.38 -30.81
C HIS A 151 32.04 10.25 -29.80
N LYS A 152 32.43 9.07 -30.29
CA LYS A 152 32.67 7.89 -29.45
C LYS A 152 33.61 8.22 -28.27
N ASP A 153 33.30 7.65 -27.11
CA ASP A 153 34.00 7.82 -25.84
C ASP A 153 33.98 9.23 -25.23
N LYS A 154 33.22 10.18 -25.82
CA LYS A 154 32.98 11.48 -25.18
C LYS A 154 31.85 11.41 -24.19
N LEU A 155 32.01 12.19 -23.12
CA LEU A 155 30.95 12.49 -22.16
C LEU A 155 30.15 13.69 -22.67
N ILE A 156 28.84 13.60 -22.53
CA ILE A 156 27.89 14.68 -22.80
C ILE A 156 26.99 14.85 -21.57
N VAL A 157 26.41 16.04 -21.42
CA VAL A 157 25.35 16.27 -20.44
C VAL A 157 24.05 16.52 -21.21
N TRP A 158 23.02 15.77 -20.86
CA TRP A 158 21.69 15.87 -21.44
C TRP A 158 20.83 16.78 -20.55
N TRP A 159 20.63 18.03 -20.96
CA TRP A 159 20.08 19.06 -20.08
C TRP A 159 18.54 19.08 -20.01
N ALA A 160 17.85 18.27 -20.80
CA ALA A 160 16.39 18.27 -20.88
C ALA A 160 15.73 17.09 -20.18
N PHE A 161 14.53 17.29 -19.63
CA PHE A 161 13.68 16.16 -19.28
C PHE A 161 13.01 15.65 -20.55
N SER A 162 13.22 14.37 -20.85
CA SER A 162 12.89 13.82 -22.17
C SER A 162 11.96 12.62 -22.04
N SER A 163 10.75 12.74 -22.58
CA SER A 163 9.88 11.58 -22.78
C SER A 163 10.50 10.66 -23.83
N THR A 164 10.46 9.36 -23.56
CA THR A 164 11.09 8.30 -24.35
C THR A 164 10.23 7.03 -24.34
N THR A 165 10.48 6.14 -25.29
CA THR A 165 9.78 4.86 -25.41
C THR A 165 10.75 3.69 -25.20
N THR A 166 10.28 2.60 -24.58
CA THR A 166 11.05 1.36 -24.44
C THR A 166 10.99 0.46 -25.68
N THR A 167 10.14 0.81 -26.66
CA THR A 167 9.89 -0.02 -27.85
C THR A 167 10.36 0.67 -29.12
N PHE A 168 11.35 0.09 -29.80
CA PHE A 168 11.87 0.59 -31.07
C PHE A 168 10.78 0.80 -32.15
N LYS A 169 9.80 -0.11 -32.23
CA LYS A 169 8.70 -0.08 -33.22
C LYS A 169 7.88 1.21 -33.19
N VAL A 170 7.76 1.87 -32.04
CA VAL A 170 7.02 3.13 -31.91
C VAL A 170 7.64 4.20 -32.81
N LEU A 171 8.98 4.23 -32.90
CA LEU A 171 9.69 5.20 -33.73
C LEU A 171 9.49 4.96 -35.25
N GLU A 172 9.12 3.76 -35.67
CA GLU A 172 8.96 3.43 -37.10
C GLU A 172 7.74 4.12 -37.74
N SER A 173 6.77 4.58 -36.95
CA SER A 173 5.61 5.31 -37.48
C SER A 173 5.99 6.71 -37.99
N GLU A 174 5.34 7.16 -39.07
CA GLU A 174 5.52 8.50 -39.65
C GLU A 174 5.26 9.64 -38.65
N GLN A 175 4.37 9.38 -37.69
CA GLN A 175 4.03 10.29 -36.59
C GLN A 175 5.23 10.55 -35.68
N PHE A 176 6.08 9.55 -35.42
CA PHE A 176 7.28 9.67 -34.60
C PHE A 176 8.51 9.95 -35.47
N LEU A 177 9.25 8.92 -35.92
CA LEU A 177 10.45 9.14 -36.73
C LEU A 177 10.21 8.89 -38.22
N GLY A 178 9.44 7.85 -38.54
CA GLY A 178 9.13 7.42 -39.90
C GLY A 178 10.30 6.77 -40.64
N PRO A 179 10.03 6.05 -41.74
CA PRO A 179 11.03 5.38 -42.58
C PRO A 179 11.73 6.29 -43.59
N ALA A 180 11.30 7.54 -43.77
CA ALA A 180 11.88 8.49 -44.75
C ALA A 180 12.67 9.65 -44.10
N GLY A 181 13.51 10.33 -44.88
CA GLY A 181 14.31 11.49 -44.44
C GLY A 181 15.57 11.14 -43.62
N GLU A 182 16.46 12.11 -43.47
CA GLU A 182 17.64 12.02 -42.59
C GLU A 182 17.19 11.98 -41.12
N ARG A 183 17.61 10.97 -40.37
CA ARG A 183 17.14 10.75 -39.00
C ARG A 183 18.21 10.19 -38.06
N THR A 184 18.05 10.47 -36.78
CA THR A 184 18.89 9.97 -35.69
C THR A 184 18.02 9.26 -34.64
N ILE A 185 18.40 8.06 -34.24
CA ILE A 185 17.85 7.35 -33.07
C ILE A 185 18.92 7.36 -31.98
N PHE A 186 18.52 7.79 -30.78
CA PHE A 186 19.28 7.54 -29.57
C PHE A 186 18.79 6.23 -28.96
N GLU A 187 19.70 5.28 -28.82
CA GLU A 187 19.55 4.12 -27.95
C GLU A 187 20.24 4.45 -26.64
N ILE A 188 19.49 4.47 -25.54
CA ILE A 188 19.96 5.03 -24.27
C ILE A 188 19.86 3.95 -23.20
N GLU A 189 21.01 3.42 -22.78
CA GLU A 189 21.13 2.67 -21.53
C GLU A 189 21.05 3.67 -20.36
N TYR A 190 19.93 3.66 -19.64
CA TYR A 190 19.69 4.56 -18.51
C TYR A 190 19.63 3.79 -17.19
N GLU A 191 20.02 4.45 -16.10
CA GLU A 191 19.95 3.96 -14.73
C GLU A 191 18.97 4.77 -13.86
N SER A 192 18.58 5.97 -14.31
CA SER A 192 17.77 6.91 -13.54
C SER A 192 16.47 7.33 -14.22
N GLY A 193 15.89 6.50 -15.08
CA GLY A 193 14.59 6.77 -15.72
C GLY A 193 13.43 6.76 -14.72
N ARG A 194 12.29 7.39 -15.07
CA ARG A 194 11.03 7.36 -14.29
C ARG A 194 9.87 6.94 -15.18
N ASP A 195 9.12 5.93 -14.78
CA ASP A 195 7.83 5.62 -15.42
C ASP A 195 6.82 6.67 -14.97
N ILE A 196 6.26 7.41 -15.93
CA ILE A 196 5.30 8.47 -15.67
C ILE A 196 3.93 8.17 -16.29
N ARG A 197 3.68 6.94 -16.74
CA ARG A 197 2.45 6.53 -17.47
C ARG A 197 1.18 6.92 -16.75
N ASN A 198 1.13 6.76 -15.43
CA ASN A 198 -0.04 7.07 -14.61
C ASN A 198 -0.18 8.58 -14.30
N HIS A 199 0.82 9.38 -14.65
CA HIS A 199 0.90 10.81 -14.32
C HIS A 199 1.10 11.67 -15.57
N SER A 200 1.15 11.05 -16.76
CA SER A 200 1.26 11.77 -18.02
C SER A 200 -0.11 12.21 -18.52
N PHE A 201 -0.14 13.23 -19.37
CA PHE A 201 -1.36 13.62 -20.07
C PHE A 201 -1.84 12.57 -21.09
N PHE A 202 -0.98 11.61 -21.44
CA PHE A 202 -1.22 10.53 -22.41
C PHE A 202 -1.12 9.17 -21.71
N PRO A 203 -2.10 8.79 -20.86
CA PRO A 203 -2.01 7.59 -20.03
C PRO A 203 -2.02 6.27 -20.82
N SER A 204 -2.39 6.32 -22.10
CA SER A 204 -2.30 5.19 -23.03
C SER A 204 -0.90 4.97 -23.59
N GLU A 205 0.01 5.92 -23.40
CA GLU A 205 1.40 5.80 -23.81
C GLU A 205 2.24 5.30 -22.63
N ASP A 206 3.04 4.26 -22.84
CA ASP A 206 4.04 3.77 -21.87
C ASP A 206 5.20 4.78 -21.73
N GLU A 207 4.90 6.01 -21.32
CA GLU A 207 5.86 7.13 -21.27
C GLU A 207 6.88 6.95 -20.14
N LEU A 208 8.16 6.95 -20.52
CA LEU A 208 9.30 7.02 -19.62
C LEU A 208 9.97 8.40 -19.71
N LEU A 209 10.18 9.04 -18.57
CA LEU A 209 10.89 10.31 -18.49
C LEU A 209 12.36 10.13 -18.08
N LEU A 210 13.28 10.58 -18.94
CA LEU A 210 14.70 10.74 -18.59
C LEU A 210 14.92 12.04 -17.81
N MET A 211 15.74 11.96 -16.77
CA MET A 211 16.08 13.11 -15.92
C MET A 211 16.94 14.14 -16.68
N ALA A 212 16.71 15.42 -16.41
CA ALA A 212 17.55 16.50 -16.92
C ALA A 212 18.92 16.54 -16.23
N ALA A 213 19.88 17.18 -16.91
CA ALA A 213 21.27 17.28 -16.50
C ALA A 213 21.94 15.91 -16.27
N THR A 214 21.53 14.88 -17.01
CA THR A 214 22.08 13.53 -16.88
C THR A 214 23.35 13.38 -17.73
N GLN A 215 24.40 12.79 -17.18
CA GLN A 215 25.64 12.56 -17.91
C GLN A 215 25.59 11.23 -18.66
N PHE A 216 25.92 11.27 -19.95
CA PHE A 216 26.01 10.07 -20.79
C PHE A 216 27.39 9.95 -21.44
N LYS A 217 27.88 8.72 -21.55
CA LYS A 217 29.00 8.37 -22.42
C LYS A 217 28.49 7.88 -23.76
N VAL A 218 29.04 8.42 -24.85
CA VAL A 218 28.78 7.93 -26.21
C VAL A 218 29.52 6.60 -26.42
N ILE A 219 28.80 5.50 -26.48
CA ILE A 219 29.36 4.14 -26.60
C ILE A 219 29.71 3.79 -28.04
N SER A 220 28.76 4.02 -28.95
CA SER A 220 28.92 3.71 -30.36
C SER A 220 28.04 4.61 -31.22
N LYS A 221 28.37 4.63 -32.51
CA LYS A 221 27.60 5.30 -33.55
C LYS A 221 27.57 4.37 -34.75
N LEU A 222 26.38 4.02 -35.20
CA LEU A 222 26.13 3.19 -36.36
C LEU A 222 25.41 4.03 -37.42
N ASN A 223 25.79 3.87 -38.69
CA ASN A 223 25.06 4.50 -39.80
C ASN A 223 24.52 3.38 -40.70
N GLN A 224 23.24 3.50 -41.05
CA GLN A 224 22.56 2.63 -42.00
C GLN A 224 21.69 3.52 -42.90
N ASP A 225 22.12 3.72 -44.14
CA ASP A 225 21.47 4.60 -45.12
C ASP A 225 21.17 6.00 -44.57
N ASN A 226 19.88 6.36 -44.46
CA ASN A 226 19.38 7.65 -43.93
C ASN A 226 19.16 7.66 -42.41
N LEU A 227 19.54 6.58 -41.71
CA LEU A 227 19.41 6.43 -40.25
C LEU A 227 20.78 6.39 -39.57
N CYS A 228 20.97 7.28 -38.60
CA CYS A 228 22.07 7.21 -37.64
C CYS A 228 21.55 6.67 -36.30
N ILE A 229 22.22 5.69 -35.71
CA ILE A 229 21.95 5.21 -34.34
C ILE A 229 23.11 5.64 -33.45
N ILE A 230 22.80 6.34 -32.37
CA ILE A 230 23.76 6.81 -31.37
C ILE A 230 23.46 6.07 -30.07
N HIS A 231 24.41 5.24 -29.63
CA HIS A 231 24.29 4.53 -28.38
C HIS A 231 24.89 5.35 -27.24
N LEU A 232 24.07 5.69 -26.26
CA LEU A 232 24.43 6.40 -25.05
C LEU A 232 24.30 5.48 -23.84
N LYS A 233 25.23 5.60 -22.90
CA LYS A 233 25.16 4.94 -21.59
C LYS A 233 25.27 5.96 -20.48
N GLU A 234 24.31 5.95 -19.57
CA GLU A 234 24.34 6.82 -18.39
C GLU A 234 25.58 6.53 -17.56
N THR A 235 26.26 7.58 -17.11
CA THR A 235 27.45 7.47 -16.27
C THR A 235 27.34 8.40 -15.07
N PRO A 236 27.75 7.98 -13.87
CA PRO A 236 27.79 8.85 -12.71
C PRO A 236 28.71 10.07 -12.94
N PRO A 237 28.23 11.30 -12.74
CA PRO A 237 29.06 12.49 -12.89
C PRO A 237 30.00 12.68 -11.69
N PRO A 238 31.14 13.37 -11.86
CA PRO A 238 32.10 13.64 -10.77
C PRO A 238 31.53 14.58 -9.69
N PHE A 239 30.46 15.31 -10.01
CA PHE A 239 29.68 16.13 -9.09
C PHE A 239 28.22 16.16 -9.54
N PRO A 240 27.25 16.36 -8.62
CA PRO A 240 25.85 16.44 -8.97
C PRO A 240 25.61 17.58 -9.96
N LEU A 241 25.08 17.24 -11.14
CA LEU A 241 24.73 18.21 -12.18
C LEU A 241 23.38 18.89 -11.90
N LEU A 242 22.55 18.21 -11.12
CA LEU A 242 21.31 18.66 -10.56
C LEU A 242 21.41 18.47 -9.03
N HIS A 243 21.26 19.54 -8.25
CA HIS A 243 21.32 19.42 -6.79
C HIS A 243 20.20 18.51 -6.29
N PRO A 244 20.49 17.46 -5.50
CA PRO A 244 19.44 16.55 -5.04
C PRO A 244 18.44 17.31 -4.18
N VAL A 245 17.16 17.10 -4.47
CA VAL A 245 16.07 17.59 -3.64
C VAL A 245 16.07 16.77 -2.34
N PRO A 246 16.12 17.38 -1.15
CA PRO A 246 15.92 16.66 0.09
C PRO A 246 14.56 15.97 0.01
N LEU A 247 14.55 14.64 0.07
CA LEU A 247 13.33 13.87 0.18
C LEU A 247 12.64 14.31 1.48
N ILE A 248 11.59 15.11 1.34
CA ILE A 248 10.65 15.33 2.43
C ILE A 248 9.80 14.07 2.44
N VAL A 249 10.18 13.14 3.32
CA VAL A 249 9.37 11.96 3.60
C VAL A 249 8.06 12.50 4.19
N PRO A 250 6.89 12.27 3.56
CA PRO A 250 5.63 12.53 4.25
C PRO A 250 5.62 11.73 5.56
N PRO A 251 4.95 12.21 6.63
CA PRO A 251 4.82 11.41 7.85
C PRO A 251 4.34 10.00 7.47
N VAL A 252 5.10 9.00 7.89
CA VAL A 252 4.85 7.60 7.53
C VAL A 252 3.50 7.22 8.11
N HIS A 253 2.51 7.06 7.24
CA HIS A 253 1.38 6.19 7.54
C HIS A 253 1.91 4.75 7.57
N GLY A 254 1.80 4.11 8.73
CA GLY A 254 1.94 2.66 8.84
C GLY A 254 0.84 2.10 9.74
N PRO A 255 0.34 0.86 9.49
CA PRO A 255 0.99 -0.17 8.68
C PRO A 255 0.14 -0.66 7.49
N VAL A 256 0.78 -0.82 6.33
CA VAL A 256 0.38 -1.81 5.34
C VAL A 256 1.58 -2.73 5.12
N LEU A 257 1.40 -4.00 5.50
CA LEU A 257 2.18 -5.14 5.00
C LEU A 257 1.99 -5.15 3.48
N GLN A 258 2.97 -5.17 2.60
CA GLN A 258 4.15 -6.02 2.47
C GLN A 258 4.84 -5.55 1.17
N GLU A 259 6.18 -5.62 1.05
CA GLU A 259 6.79 -6.21 -0.15
C GLU A 259 8.20 -6.79 0.17
N PRO A 260 8.61 -7.90 -0.47
CA PRO A 260 9.95 -8.46 -0.36
C PRO A 260 10.89 -7.87 -1.42
N ILE A 261 12.14 -7.55 -1.04
CA ILE A 261 13.23 -7.23 -1.97
C ILE A 261 14.38 -8.22 -1.77
N ALA A 262 14.88 -8.79 -2.86
CA ALA A 262 16.06 -9.65 -2.89
C ALA A 262 17.37 -8.86 -3.12
N SER A 263 18.38 -9.20 -2.31
CA SER A 263 19.87 -9.23 -2.51
C SER A 263 20.63 -7.94 -2.91
N ALA A 264 21.89 -7.67 -2.52
CA ALA A 264 22.91 -8.19 -1.60
C ALA A 264 24.03 -7.09 -1.51
N SER A 265 24.83 -6.91 -0.45
CA SER A 265 26.10 -7.65 -0.25
C SER A 265 26.93 -7.16 0.98
N VAL A 266 27.44 -8.15 1.73
CA VAL A 266 28.73 -8.28 2.47
C VAL A 266 29.04 -7.32 3.66
N SER A 267 28.99 -7.84 4.90
CA SER A 267 30.20 -8.23 5.67
C SER A 267 29.91 -8.83 7.07
N ALA A 268 30.73 -9.83 7.43
CA ALA A 268 31.09 -10.34 8.75
C ALA A 268 30.04 -11.03 9.68
N SER A 269 30.24 -12.34 9.85
CA SER A 269 29.49 -13.30 10.69
C SER A 269 29.71 -13.18 12.21
N PRO A 270 28.79 -13.72 13.04
CA PRO A 270 29.16 -14.34 14.31
C PRO A 270 28.81 -15.84 14.38
N LYS A 271 29.75 -16.56 15.00
CA LYS A 271 29.81 -18.01 15.20
C LYS A 271 28.55 -18.60 15.87
N LEU A 272 28.03 -19.69 15.30
CA LEU A 272 27.28 -20.71 16.04
C LEU A 272 27.87 -22.10 15.77
N SER A 273 27.77 -22.93 16.80
CA SER A 273 28.49 -24.17 17.07
C SER A 273 28.24 -25.31 16.08
N LYS A 274 29.31 -26.06 15.80
CA LYS A 274 29.38 -27.24 14.92
C LYS A 274 28.36 -28.34 15.27
N PRO A 275 27.74 -28.95 14.23
CA PRO A 275 27.51 -30.39 14.16
C PRO A 275 28.43 -31.03 13.11
N GLU A 276 28.68 -32.32 13.29
CA GLU A 276 29.89 -33.02 12.86
C GLU A 276 29.91 -33.48 11.38
N HIS A 277 31.09 -33.31 10.79
CA HIS A 277 31.78 -34.09 9.75
C HIS A 277 31.11 -34.58 8.44
N ARG A 278 29.79 -34.51 8.23
CA ARG A 278 29.17 -35.02 6.98
C ARG A 278 28.76 -33.96 5.94
N ASN A 279 28.74 -32.67 6.31
CA ASN A 279 28.33 -31.57 5.41
C ASN A 279 29.42 -30.98 4.52
N ARG A 280 30.71 -31.17 4.85
CA ARG A 280 31.81 -30.59 4.05
C ARG A 280 32.00 -31.26 2.69
N ASP A 281 31.64 -32.53 2.57
CA ASP A 281 31.79 -33.25 1.31
C ASP A 281 30.69 -32.87 0.30
N LEU A 282 29.52 -32.42 0.77
CA LEU A 282 28.43 -31.98 -0.10
C LEU A 282 28.71 -30.57 -0.66
N GLU A 283 29.13 -29.64 0.19
CA GLU A 283 29.52 -28.28 -0.21
C GLU A 283 30.74 -28.28 -1.15
N ARG A 284 31.72 -29.17 -0.91
CA ARG A 284 32.89 -29.30 -1.76
C ARG A 284 32.55 -29.85 -3.14
N ASN A 285 31.69 -30.87 -3.24
CA ASN A 285 31.27 -31.44 -4.51
C ASN A 285 30.47 -30.46 -5.39
N ILE A 286 29.72 -29.53 -4.78
CA ILE A 286 28.95 -28.51 -5.51
C ILE A 286 29.87 -27.37 -6.01
N SER A 287 30.90 -27.01 -5.23
CA SER A 287 31.83 -25.92 -5.61
C SER A 287 32.83 -26.32 -6.71
N GLU A 288 33.21 -27.60 -6.80
CA GLU A 288 34.26 -28.10 -7.72
C GLU A 288 33.74 -28.49 -9.12
N GLN A 289 32.42 -28.37 -9.42
CA GLN A 289 31.82 -28.81 -10.69
C GLN A 289 31.18 -27.69 -11.54
N LYS A 290 31.83 -26.53 -11.67
CA LYS A 290 31.43 -25.53 -12.67
C LYS A 290 31.76 -26.05 -14.08
N GLY A 291 30.76 -26.59 -14.79
CA GLY A 291 30.85 -26.85 -16.24
C GLY A 291 30.24 -28.15 -16.79
N LYS A 292 29.45 -28.93 -16.03
CA LYS A 292 28.75 -30.11 -16.56
C LYS A 292 27.23 -30.04 -16.28
N SER A 293 26.43 -30.52 -17.23
CA SER A 293 24.96 -30.51 -17.15
C SER A 293 24.47 -31.27 -15.92
N CYS A 294 23.35 -30.83 -15.34
CA CYS A 294 22.77 -31.31 -14.07
C CYS A 294 22.29 -32.79 -14.04
N VAL A 295 22.70 -33.61 -15.01
CA VAL A 295 22.34 -35.04 -15.11
C VAL A 295 23.13 -35.91 -14.11
N ASP A 296 24.29 -35.46 -13.59
CA ASP A 296 25.20 -36.30 -12.80
C ASP A 296 24.98 -36.25 -11.26
N LEU A 297 24.03 -35.45 -10.75
CA LEU A 297 23.78 -35.31 -9.29
C LEU A 297 22.79 -36.35 -8.71
N CYS A 298 22.25 -37.24 -9.53
CA CYS A 298 21.11 -38.12 -9.18
C CYS A 298 21.44 -39.43 -8.42
N ALA A 299 22.48 -39.49 -7.58
CA ALA A 299 22.88 -40.76 -6.95
C ALA A 299 22.76 -40.87 -5.42
N LYS A 300 22.20 -39.89 -4.68
CA LYS A 300 22.05 -40.01 -3.21
C LYS A 300 20.75 -39.45 -2.66
N ASP A 301 20.14 -40.22 -1.75
CA ASP A 301 18.91 -39.95 -1.00
C ASP A 301 18.99 -38.62 -0.23
N LEU A 302 18.05 -37.71 -0.50
CA LEU A 302 17.90 -36.43 0.21
C LEU A 302 16.67 -36.48 1.13
N THR A 303 16.81 -35.97 2.36
CA THR A 303 15.75 -35.94 3.38
C THR A 303 14.83 -34.71 3.21
N SER A 304 13.66 -34.68 3.88
CA SER A 304 12.72 -33.54 3.82
C SER A 304 13.36 -32.19 4.19
N ARG A 305 14.35 -32.22 5.09
CA ARG A 305 15.09 -31.02 5.51
C ARG A 305 16.08 -30.54 4.45
N ASP A 306 16.60 -31.47 3.65
CA ASP A 306 17.47 -31.14 2.52
C ASP A 306 16.66 -30.53 1.37
N MET A 307 15.37 -30.88 1.22
CA MET A 307 14.48 -30.25 0.23
C MET A 307 14.04 -28.83 0.62
N GLU A 308 13.78 -28.54 1.90
CA GLU A 308 13.53 -27.17 2.38
C GLU A 308 14.72 -26.26 2.10
N ILE A 309 15.95 -26.75 2.31
CA ILE A 309 17.17 -25.98 2.08
C ILE A 309 17.38 -25.73 0.59
N VAL A 310 17.12 -26.72 -0.27
CA VAL A 310 17.23 -26.57 -1.73
C VAL A 310 16.19 -25.60 -2.29
N VAL A 311 14.95 -25.63 -1.79
CA VAL A 311 13.91 -24.65 -2.15
C VAL A 311 14.30 -23.25 -1.67
N TYR A 312 14.80 -23.12 -0.44
CA TYR A 312 15.25 -21.84 0.11
C TYR A 312 16.44 -21.24 -0.67
N TYR A 313 17.37 -22.08 -1.15
CA TYR A 313 18.52 -21.63 -1.95
C TYR A 313 18.17 -21.31 -3.41
N LEU A 314 17.19 -22.00 -4.00
CA LEU A 314 16.76 -21.73 -5.39
C LEU A 314 15.87 -20.48 -5.52
N ILE A 315 15.24 -20.04 -4.42
CA ILE A 315 14.41 -18.82 -4.37
C ILE A 315 15.27 -17.55 -4.24
N TYR A 316 16.47 -17.64 -3.67
CA TYR A 316 17.26 -16.45 -3.30
C TYR A 316 18.23 -15.96 -4.38
N ASP A 317 18.52 -16.75 -5.41
CA ASP A 317 19.41 -16.37 -6.51
C ASP A 317 18.58 -16.11 -7.77
N ASN A 318 18.36 -14.82 -8.07
CA ASN A 318 17.53 -14.28 -9.17
C ASN A 318 18.09 -14.61 -10.57
N GLN A 319 18.22 -15.88 -10.91
CA GLN A 319 18.71 -16.35 -12.22
C GLN A 319 18.01 -17.65 -12.63
N PHE A 320 16.74 -17.62 -13.08
CA PHE A 320 16.21 -18.77 -13.82
C PHE A 320 15.32 -18.39 -15.00
N GLU A 321 15.83 -18.72 -16.19
CA GLU A 321 15.06 -19.03 -17.39
C GLU A 321 14.09 -20.20 -17.15
N PHE A 322 13.15 -20.37 -18.09
CA PHE A 322 12.07 -21.37 -18.25
C PHE A 322 12.36 -22.84 -17.82
N THR A 323 13.61 -23.20 -17.52
CA THR A 323 14.10 -24.51 -17.09
C THR A 323 13.98 -24.78 -15.59
N GLY A 324 14.07 -23.77 -14.71
CA GLY A 324 13.99 -23.94 -13.25
C GLY A 324 12.56 -24.28 -12.74
N ILE A 325 11.56 -23.62 -13.32
CA ILE A 325 10.14 -23.91 -13.06
C ILE A 325 9.77 -25.30 -13.60
N LYS A 326 10.30 -25.71 -14.76
CA LYS A 326 10.19 -27.09 -15.25
C LYS A 326 10.80 -28.11 -14.28
N TRP A 327 11.88 -27.78 -13.56
CA TRP A 327 12.49 -28.68 -12.58
C TRP A 327 11.67 -28.78 -11.29
N LEU A 328 11.14 -27.67 -10.76
CA LEU A 328 10.24 -27.67 -9.60
C LEU A 328 8.92 -28.39 -9.93
N ILE A 329 8.39 -28.16 -11.13
CA ILE A 329 7.24 -28.86 -11.69
C ILE A 329 7.56 -30.33 -11.95
N PHE A 330 8.73 -30.70 -12.48
CA PHE A 330 9.10 -32.10 -12.74
C PHE A 330 9.29 -32.88 -11.43
N LYS A 331 9.84 -32.27 -10.38
CA LYS A 331 9.96 -32.90 -9.05
C LYS A 331 8.63 -32.93 -8.28
N THR A 332 7.76 -31.92 -8.41
CA THR A 332 6.40 -31.97 -7.85
C THR A 332 5.54 -32.97 -8.62
N SER A 333 5.64 -33.02 -9.95
CA SER A 333 5.05 -34.07 -10.78
C SER A 333 5.58 -35.45 -10.37
N SER A 334 6.88 -35.63 -10.15
CA SER A 334 7.46 -36.91 -9.69
C SER A 334 7.18 -37.22 -8.21
N LEU A 335 6.69 -36.26 -7.42
CA LEU A 335 6.18 -36.46 -6.07
C LEU A 335 4.71 -36.93 -6.08
N PHE A 336 3.99 -36.77 -7.20
CA PHE A 336 2.53 -36.95 -7.26
C PHE A 336 1.98 -37.77 -8.45
N SER A 337 2.73 -38.07 -9.52
CA SER A 337 2.25 -38.87 -10.66
C SER A 337 2.92 -40.24 -10.76
N GLY A 338 2.12 -41.27 -10.53
CA GLY A 338 2.39 -42.62 -11.03
C GLY A 338 1.56 -42.82 -12.29
N THR A 339 2.17 -42.72 -13.47
CA THR A 339 1.99 -43.57 -14.67
C THR A 339 2.46 -42.86 -15.92
N GLU A 340 3.45 -43.42 -16.62
CA GLU A 340 3.37 -43.60 -18.07
C GLU A 340 4.25 -44.77 -18.53
N LYS A 341 3.68 -45.63 -19.37
CA LYS A 341 4.26 -46.89 -19.87
C LYS A 341 5.16 -46.64 -21.09
N GLN A 342 6.38 -47.21 -20.98
CA GLN A 342 7.26 -47.80 -21.99
C GLN A 342 6.97 -47.65 -23.50
N ASN A 343 8.00 -47.20 -24.24
CA ASN A 343 8.56 -47.76 -25.48
C ASN A 343 9.73 -46.84 -25.94
N THR A 344 10.99 -47.24 -26.26
CA THR A 344 11.67 -48.51 -26.55
C THR A 344 13.20 -48.39 -26.38
N ALA A 345 13.81 -49.50 -25.92
CA ALA A 345 15.14 -50.08 -26.24
C ALA A 345 16.46 -49.53 -25.63
N ASN A 346 17.05 -50.41 -24.79
CA ASN A 346 18.46 -50.55 -24.33
C ASN A 346 18.99 -49.43 -23.43
N ASP A 347 19.38 -49.64 -22.16
CA ASP A 347 20.32 -50.64 -21.68
C ASP A 347 20.19 -50.82 -20.14
N LYS A 348 20.80 -51.90 -19.63
CA LYS A 348 20.58 -52.58 -18.35
C LYS A 348 21.16 -51.84 -17.14
N GLY A 349 20.43 -51.85 -16.02
CA GLY A 349 21.04 -51.82 -14.68
C GLY A 349 20.27 -51.08 -13.58
N ASN A 350 19.76 -51.85 -12.61
CA ASN A 350 19.27 -51.46 -11.28
C ASN A 350 17.92 -50.72 -11.15
N HIS A 351 16.90 -51.52 -10.89
CA HIS A 351 15.67 -51.15 -10.22
C HIS A 351 15.93 -50.70 -8.77
N THR A 352 15.52 -49.48 -8.43
CA THR A 352 15.14 -49.12 -7.06
C THR A 352 13.77 -48.45 -7.11
N TYR A 353 12.82 -49.05 -6.40
CA TYR A 353 11.48 -48.56 -6.19
C TYR A 353 11.55 -47.27 -5.34
N LEU A 354 10.96 -46.16 -5.80
CA LEU A 354 10.69 -45.00 -4.94
C LEU A 354 9.18 -44.94 -4.65
N PRO A 355 8.78 -44.98 -3.37
CA PRO A 355 7.37 -44.98 -2.99
C PRO A 355 6.74 -43.60 -3.14
N ASN A 356 5.53 -43.58 -3.73
CA ASN A 356 4.53 -42.54 -3.59
C ASN A 356 4.33 -42.18 -2.10
N GLN A 357 4.07 -40.88 -1.82
CA GLN A 357 3.28 -40.31 -0.70
C GLN A 357 3.99 -39.20 0.10
N ASN A 358 3.78 -37.94 -0.30
CA ASN A 358 3.75 -36.86 0.70
C ASN A 358 2.38 -36.88 1.39
N LYS A 359 2.33 -37.51 2.57
CA LYS A 359 1.11 -37.79 3.34
C LYS A 359 0.87 -36.79 4.50
N THR A 360 1.67 -35.74 4.60
CA THR A 360 1.64 -34.85 5.78
C THR A 360 1.46 -33.37 5.46
N LEU A 361 1.66 -32.94 4.21
CA LEU A 361 1.53 -31.54 3.86
C LEU A 361 0.05 -31.12 3.81
N THR A 362 -0.33 -30.25 4.74
CA THR A 362 -1.70 -29.73 4.89
C THR A 362 -1.87 -28.30 4.39
N THR A 363 -0.79 -27.51 4.34
CA THR A 363 -0.78 -26.13 3.88
C THR A 363 0.37 -25.90 2.91
N LEU A 364 0.08 -25.27 1.78
CA LEU A 364 1.06 -24.93 0.75
C LEU A 364 0.88 -23.47 0.32
N ASN A 365 1.94 -22.67 0.48
CA ASN A 365 1.97 -21.29 0.01
C ASN A 365 2.94 -21.15 -1.17
N LEU A 366 2.40 -20.79 -2.33
CA LEU A 366 3.14 -20.53 -3.56
C LEU A 366 2.83 -19.13 -4.11
N SER A 367 2.44 -18.18 -3.25
CA SER A 367 2.16 -16.81 -3.68
C SER A 367 3.37 -16.14 -4.36
N SER A 368 3.13 -15.30 -5.37
CA SER A 368 4.16 -14.47 -6.02
C SER A 368 5.30 -15.25 -6.70
N ASN A 369 4.97 -16.38 -7.35
CA ASN A 369 5.95 -17.24 -8.05
C ASN A 369 5.80 -17.25 -9.58
N ASN A 370 4.94 -16.41 -10.16
CA ASN A 370 4.70 -16.32 -11.61
C ASN A 370 4.42 -17.70 -12.26
N ILE A 371 3.60 -18.52 -11.61
CA ILE A 371 3.29 -19.90 -12.01
C ILE A 371 2.64 -19.98 -13.40
N GLY A 372 1.76 -19.04 -13.72
CA GLY A 372 1.01 -19.01 -14.98
C GLY A 372 0.07 -20.21 -15.19
N ASP A 373 -0.58 -20.25 -16.36
CA ASP A 373 -1.57 -21.29 -16.69
C ASP A 373 -1.00 -22.71 -16.73
N GLU A 374 0.23 -22.87 -17.25
CA GLU A 374 0.86 -24.20 -17.35
C GLU A 374 1.33 -24.71 -16.00
N GLY A 375 1.85 -23.85 -15.14
CA GLY A 375 2.16 -24.23 -13.76
C GLY A 375 0.90 -24.61 -12.99
N ALA A 376 -0.21 -23.89 -13.21
CA ALA A 376 -1.51 -24.23 -12.63
C ALA A 376 -2.04 -25.58 -13.13
N ARG A 377 -1.78 -25.96 -14.39
CA ARG A 377 -2.10 -27.31 -14.91
C ARG A 377 -1.40 -28.39 -14.12
N HIS A 378 -0.09 -28.27 -13.93
CA HIS A 378 0.68 -29.26 -13.19
C HIS A 378 0.28 -29.37 -11.73
N LEU A 379 -0.05 -28.23 -11.10
CA LEU A 379 -0.61 -28.21 -9.75
C LEU A 379 -1.98 -28.90 -9.69
N ALA A 380 -2.85 -28.68 -10.68
CA ALA A 380 -4.14 -29.34 -10.78
C ALA A 380 -4.00 -30.87 -10.88
N ASP A 381 -3.07 -31.37 -11.69
CA ASP A 381 -2.80 -32.80 -11.81
C ASP A 381 -2.37 -33.40 -10.45
N ALA A 382 -1.53 -32.69 -9.70
CA ALA A 382 -1.11 -33.09 -8.36
C ALA A 382 -2.26 -33.03 -7.35
N LEU A 383 -3.10 -31.99 -7.41
CA LEU A 383 -4.24 -31.78 -6.51
C LEU A 383 -5.32 -32.86 -6.67
N THR A 384 -5.53 -33.36 -7.88
CA THR A 384 -6.57 -34.36 -8.18
C THR A 384 -6.41 -35.63 -7.34
N ASN A 385 -5.18 -36.05 -7.05
CA ASN A 385 -4.87 -37.24 -6.25
C ASN A 385 -4.40 -36.90 -4.83
N ASN A 386 -4.32 -35.61 -4.48
CA ASN A 386 -3.87 -35.20 -3.16
C ASN A 386 -4.98 -35.40 -2.12
N THR A 387 -4.61 -36.02 -1.00
CA THR A 387 -5.55 -36.39 0.08
C THR A 387 -5.18 -35.77 1.43
N THR A 388 -4.34 -34.75 1.45
CA THR A 388 -3.82 -34.18 2.70
C THR A 388 -3.82 -32.67 2.72
N LEU A 389 -3.70 -32.03 1.56
CA LEU A 389 -3.66 -30.58 1.42
C LEU A 389 -5.05 -30.02 1.67
N THR A 390 -5.12 -29.13 2.66
CA THR A 390 -6.34 -28.45 3.09
C THR A 390 -6.33 -26.97 2.73
N THR A 391 -5.14 -26.37 2.61
CA THR A 391 -4.96 -24.95 2.31
C THR A 391 -3.95 -24.76 1.19
N LEU A 392 -4.33 -24.04 0.14
CA LEU A 392 -3.47 -23.70 -0.98
C LEU A 392 -3.53 -22.20 -1.28
N ASN A 393 -2.37 -21.54 -1.24
CA ASN A 393 -2.23 -20.15 -1.66
C ASN A 393 -1.49 -20.04 -2.99
N LEU A 394 -2.19 -19.53 -4.01
CA LEU A 394 -1.71 -19.27 -5.36
C LEU A 394 -1.85 -17.78 -5.73
N SER A 395 -1.88 -16.87 -4.76
CA SER A 395 -2.03 -15.45 -5.06
C SER A 395 -0.87 -14.87 -5.89
N SER A 396 -1.14 -13.85 -6.70
CA SER A 396 -0.10 -13.10 -7.43
C SER A 396 0.74 -13.97 -8.37
N ASN A 397 0.11 -14.88 -9.12
CA ASN A 397 0.81 -15.88 -9.94
C ASN A 397 0.54 -15.80 -11.44
N ASN A 398 -0.15 -14.76 -11.89
CA ASN A 398 -0.51 -14.55 -13.28
C ASN A 398 -1.27 -15.75 -13.90
N ILE A 399 -2.11 -16.41 -13.10
CA ILE A 399 -2.99 -17.51 -13.56
C ILE A 399 -4.17 -16.90 -14.32
N GLY A 400 -4.32 -17.30 -15.58
CA GLY A 400 -5.40 -16.87 -16.47
C GLY A 400 -6.59 -17.84 -16.48
N PRO A 401 -7.55 -17.66 -17.43
CA PRO A 401 -8.73 -18.51 -17.55
C PRO A 401 -8.40 -19.99 -17.79
N LYS A 402 -7.31 -20.29 -18.51
CA LYS A 402 -6.91 -21.68 -18.78
C LYS A 402 -6.36 -22.37 -17.54
N GLY A 403 -5.55 -21.67 -16.75
CA GLY A 403 -5.08 -22.17 -15.45
C GLY A 403 -6.23 -22.38 -14.48
N ALA A 404 -7.18 -21.45 -14.43
CA ALA A 404 -8.42 -21.58 -13.66
C ALA A 404 -9.20 -22.84 -14.03
N ARG A 405 -9.32 -23.14 -15.33
CA ARG A 405 -9.97 -24.35 -15.84
C ARG A 405 -9.31 -25.63 -15.32
N TYR A 406 -7.97 -25.68 -15.31
CA TYR A 406 -7.27 -26.85 -14.78
C TYR A 406 -7.52 -27.02 -13.28
N LEU A 407 -7.40 -25.93 -12.51
CA LEU A 407 -7.68 -25.96 -11.07
C LEU A 407 -9.13 -26.38 -10.79
N ALA A 408 -10.09 -25.83 -11.53
CA ALA A 408 -11.49 -26.23 -11.45
C ALA A 408 -11.69 -27.73 -11.65
N ASN A 409 -11.07 -28.31 -12.69
CA ASN A 409 -11.16 -29.75 -12.93
C ASN A 409 -10.59 -30.57 -11.75
N ALA A 410 -9.48 -30.13 -11.15
CA ALA A 410 -8.95 -30.79 -9.96
C ALA A 410 -9.88 -30.67 -8.75
N LEU A 411 -10.51 -29.51 -8.55
CA LEU A 411 -11.46 -29.28 -7.45
C LEU A 411 -12.69 -30.19 -7.52
N THR A 412 -13.13 -30.63 -8.70
CA THR A 412 -14.25 -31.59 -8.81
C THR A 412 -13.94 -32.97 -8.22
N HIS A 413 -12.67 -33.32 -8.09
CA HIS A 413 -12.21 -34.62 -7.58
C HIS A 413 -11.54 -34.51 -6.21
N ASN A 414 -10.95 -33.36 -5.90
CA ASN A 414 -10.27 -33.15 -4.64
C ASN A 414 -11.28 -33.07 -3.49
N THR A 415 -11.04 -33.88 -2.45
CA THR A 415 -11.93 -34.04 -1.29
C THR A 415 -11.30 -33.57 0.01
N THR A 416 -10.21 -32.80 -0.05
CA THR A 416 -9.49 -32.37 1.17
C THR A 416 -9.24 -30.87 1.23
N LEU A 417 -9.20 -30.19 0.08
CA LEU A 417 -8.96 -28.77 0.01
C LEU A 417 -10.18 -28.03 0.54
N THR A 418 -9.94 -27.23 1.58
CA THR A 418 -10.95 -26.41 2.26
C THR A 418 -10.76 -24.93 1.98
N THR A 419 -9.52 -24.49 1.71
CA THR A 419 -9.15 -23.10 1.46
C THR A 419 -8.32 -22.98 0.20
N LEU A 420 -8.78 -22.14 -0.73
CA LEU A 420 -8.07 -21.79 -1.96
C LEU A 420 -7.97 -20.27 -2.10
N ASN A 421 -6.74 -19.75 -2.19
CA ASN A 421 -6.48 -18.34 -2.44
C ASN A 421 -5.93 -18.12 -3.85
N LEU A 422 -6.68 -17.40 -4.68
CA LEU A 422 -6.35 -17.01 -6.06
C LEU A 422 -6.28 -15.47 -6.21
N TRP A 423 -6.12 -14.72 -5.12
CA TRP A 423 -6.01 -13.26 -5.15
C TRP A 423 -4.97 -12.76 -6.17
N LEU A 424 -5.26 -11.65 -6.85
CA LEU A 424 -4.36 -10.97 -7.78
C LEU A 424 -3.85 -11.91 -8.90
N ASN A 425 -4.79 -12.49 -9.64
CA ASN A 425 -4.51 -13.27 -10.85
C ASN A 425 -5.34 -12.70 -12.01
N ASN A 426 -5.31 -13.36 -13.18
CA ASN A 426 -5.99 -12.91 -14.40
C ASN A 426 -7.12 -13.86 -14.81
N ILE A 427 -7.86 -14.40 -13.82
CA ILE A 427 -8.83 -15.48 -14.01
C ILE A 427 -9.97 -15.10 -14.98
N GLY A 428 -10.46 -13.85 -14.90
CA GLY A 428 -11.50 -13.33 -15.79
C GLY A 428 -12.87 -14.02 -15.67
N PRO A 429 -13.87 -13.59 -16.46
CA PRO A 429 -15.22 -14.18 -16.45
C PRO A 429 -15.22 -15.66 -16.88
N GLU A 430 -14.41 -16.04 -17.87
CA GLU A 430 -14.31 -17.42 -18.35
C GLU A 430 -13.70 -18.35 -17.29
N GLY A 431 -12.65 -17.91 -16.59
CA GLY A 431 -12.06 -18.69 -15.51
C GLY A 431 -13.01 -18.81 -14.31
N ALA A 432 -13.76 -17.75 -13.99
CA ALA A 432 -14.80 -17.78 -12.97
C ALA A 432 -15.91 -18.77 -13.30
N ARG A 433 -16.32 -18.87 -14.58
CA ARG A 433 -17.25 -19.91 -15.03
C ARG A 433 -16.74 -21.31 -14.73
N HIS A 434 -15.49 -21.60 -15.05
CA HIS A 434 -14.92 -22.91 -14.76
C HIS A 434 -14.89 -23.23 -13.26
N LEU A 435 -14.51 -22.26 -12.43
CA LEU A 435 -14.53 -22.43 -10.98
C LEU A 435 -15.95 -22.62 -10.45
N ALA A 436 -16.93 -21.88 -10.98
CA ALA A 436 -18.33 -22.06 -10.66
C ALA A 436 -18.84 -23.48 -10.99
N ASP A 437 -18.53 -23.99 -12.18
CA ASP A 437 -18.85 -25.36 -12.58
C ASP A 437 -18.28 -26.38 -11.57
N ALA A 438 -17.06 -26.16 -11.08
CA ALA A 438 -16.46 -27.02 -10.06
C ALA A 438 -17.12 -26.90 -8.69
N LEU A 439 -17.53 -25.70 -8.28
CA LEU A 439 -18.19 -25.44 -7.00
C LEU A 439 -19.57 -26.12 -6.89
N THR A 440 -20.25 -26.39 -8.01
CA THR A 440 -21.52 -27.14 -7.97
C THR A 440 -21.35 -28.60 -7.53
N HIS A 441 -20.14 -29.16 -7.63
CA HIS A 441 -19.83 -30.54 -7.29
C HIS A 441 -18.90 -30.67 -6.09
N ASN A 442 -18.06 -29.67 -5.85
CA ASN A 442 -17.12 -29.69 -4.74
C ASN A 442 -17.86 -29.55 -3.40
N THR A 443 -17.58 -30.47 -2.48
CA THR A 443 -18.24 -30.57 -1.17
C THR A 443 -17.30 -30.32 0.01
N THR A 444 -16.13 -29.74 -0.25
CA THR A 444 -15.08 -29.61 0.78
C THR A 444 -14.54 -28.20 0.91
N LEU A 445 -14.59 -27.41 -0.16
CA LEU A 445 -14.15 -26.04 -0.16
C LEU A 445 -15.12 -25.18 0.66
N THR A 446 -14.58 -24.54 1.68
CA THR A 446 -15.31 -23.65 2.59
C THR A 446 -14.91 -22.19 2.39
N THR A 447 -13.68 -21.94 1.92
CA THR A 447 -13.14 -20.59 1.70
C THR A 447 -12.52 -20.47 0.31
N LEU A 448 -13.00 -19.48 -0.45
CA LEU A 448 -12.47 -19.15 -1.78
C LEU A 448 -12.18 -17.65 -1.88
N ASN A 449 -10.92 -17.29 -2.15
CA ASN A 449 -10.53 -15.92 -2.43
C ASN A 449 -10.25 -15.72 -3.92
N LEU A 450 -11.09 -14.92 -4.56
CA LEU A 450 -11.02 -14.53 -5.97
C LEU A 450 -10.87 -13.01 -6.15
N SER A 451 -10.43 -12.29 -5.12
CA SER A 451 -10.28 -10.84 -5.23
C SER A 451 -9.23 -10.42 -6.27
N SER A 452 -9.42 -9.28 -6.91
CA SER A 452 -8.52 -8.74 -7.95
C SER A 452 -8.27 -9.71 -9.12
N ASN A 453 -9.34 -10.18 -9.77
CA ASN A 453 -9.28 -11.16 -10.87
C ASN A 453 -10.04 -10.75 -12.15
N ASN A 454 -10.55 -9.52 -12.21
CA ASN A 454 -11.30 -8.99 -13.35
C ASN A 454 -12.48 -9.88 -13.77
N ILE A 455 -13.24 -10.39 -12.80
CA ILE A 455 -14.34 -11.34 -13.01
C ILE A 455 -15.55 -10.71 -13.74
N GLY A 456 -15.87 -9.45 -13.45
CA GLY A 456 -17.01 -8.73 -14.02
C GLY A 456 -18.38 -9.35 -13.71
N ASP A 457 -19.43 -8.77 -14.29
CA ASP A 457 -20.82 -9.21 -14.07
C ASP A 457 -21.09 -10.62 -14.61
N GLU A 458 -20.50 -10.97 -15.76
CA GLU A 458 -20.68 -12.29 -16.35
C GLU A 458 -20.09 -13.40 -15.47
N GLY A 459 -18.89 -13.19 -14.94
CA GLY A 459 -18.27 -14.15 -14.03
C GLY A 459 -19.00 -14.22 -12.69
N ALA A 460 -19.51 -13.08 -12.19
CA ALA A 460 -20.34 -13.03 -10.98
C ALA A 460 -21.65 -13.82 -11.16
N ARG A 461 -22.29 -13.74 -12.34
CA ARG A 461 -23.45 -14.56 -12.67
C ARG A 461 -23.15 -16.05 -12.56
N HIS A 462 -22.05 -16.51 -13.15
CA HIS A 462 -21.68 -17.92 -13.07
C HIS A 462 -21.44 -18.38 -11.64
N LEU A 463 -20.72 -17.58 -10.84
CA LEU A 463 -20.50 -17.88 -9.43
C LEU A 463 -21.80 -17.90 -8.65
N ALA A 464 -22.74 -16.99 -8.94
CA ALA A 464 -24.07 -16.97 -8.33
C ALA A 464 -24.86 -18.24 -8.65
N ASP A 465 -24.88 -18.69 -9.91
CA ASP A 465 -25.55 -19.94 -10.32
C ASP A 465 -25.02 -21.14 -9.51
N ALA A 466 -23.71 -21.18 -9.24
CA ALA A 466 -23.11 -22.22 -8.40
C ALA A 466 -23.44 -22.06 -6.91
N LEU A 467 -23.42 -20.83 -6.38
CA LEU A 467 -23.73 -20.54 -4.99
C LEU A 467 -25.16 -20.92 -4.61
N ALA A 468 -26.12 -20.80 -5.53
CA ALA A 468 -27.51 -21.19 -5.27
C ALA A 468 -27.68 -22.68 -4.88
N HIS A 469 -26.69 -23.52 -5.23
CA HIS A 469 -26.72 -24.96 -4.99
C HIS A 469 -25.56 -25.46 -4.12
N ASN A 470 -24.49 -24.68 -3.96
CA ASN A 470 -23.37 -25.07 -3.13
C ASN A 470 -23.75 -25.03 -1.64
N THR A 471 -23.45 -26.11 -0.92
CA THR A 471 -23.81 -26.30 0.49
C THR A 471 -22.61 -26.35 1.42
N THR A 472 -21.45 -25.83 1.00
CA THR A 472 -20.19 -26.00 1.78
C THR A 472 -19.40 -24.72 1.90
N LEU A 473 -19.49 -23.83 0.92
CA LEU A 473 -18.80 -22.55 0.93
C LEU A 473 -19.44 -21.65 2.00
N THR A 474 -18.61 -21.20 2.92
CA THR A 474 -18.98 -20.29 4.02
C THR A 474 -18.40 -18.90 3.80
N THR A 475 -17.26 -18.80 3.11
CA THR A 475 -16.58 -17.53 2.82
C THR A 475 -16.22 -17.41 1.34
N LEU A 476 -16.70 -16.35 0.70
CA LEU A 476 -16.35 -15.98 -0.67
C LEU A 476 -15.86 -14.53 -0.72
N ASN A 477 -14.68 -14.32 -1.31
CA ASN A 477 -14.15 -12.98 -1.56
C ASN A 477 -14.09 -12.66 -3.05
N LEU A 478 -14.90 -11.70 -3.47
CA LEU A 478 -15.01 -11.15 -4.82
C LEU A 478 -14.64 -9.66 -4.89
N SER A 479 -13.87 -9.17 -3.94
CA SER A 479 -13.47 -7.76 -3.91
C SER A 479 -12.62 -7.38 -5.15
N SER A 480 -12.68 -6.13 -5.60
CA SER A 480 -11.84 -5.63 -6.71
C SER A 480 -12.00 -6.42 -8.02
N ASN A 481 -13.23 -6.75 -8.41
CA ASN A 481 -13.50 -7.58 -9.60
C ASN A 481 -14.31 -6.87 -10.69
N ASN A 482 -14.51 -5.57 -10.56
CA ASN A 482 -15.26 -4.77 -11.52
C ASN A 482 -16.71 -5.27 -11.72
N ILE A 483 -17.33 -5.77 -10.65
CA ILE A 483 -18.72 -6.23 -10.60
C ILE A 483 -19.64 -5.00 -10.50
N GLY A 484 -20.59 -4.87 -11.41
CA GLY A 484 -21.64 -3.87 -11.44
C GLY A 484 -22.93 -4.32 -10.75
N HIS A 485 -24.00 -3.54 -10.96
CA HIS A 485 -25.33 -3.83 -10.41
C HIS A 485 -25.93 -5.14 -10.97
N GLU A 486 -25.64 -5.52 -12.22
CA GLU A 486 -26.15 -6.78 -12.79
C GLU A 486 -25.50 -8.02 -12.16
N GLY A 487 -24.19 -8.00 -11.91
CA GLY A 487 -23.53 -9.07 -11.18
C GLY A 487 -24.00 -9.13 -9.73
N ALA A 488 -24.25 -7.99 -9.09
CA ALA A 488 -24.85 -7.92 -7.77
C ALA A 488 -26.27 -8.51 -7.73
N ARG A 489 -27.09 -8.26 -8.76
CA ARG A 489 -28.43 -8.86 -8.90
C ARG A 489 -28.33 -10.38 -8.91
N HIS A 490 -27.44 -10.95 -9.70
CA HIS A 490 -27.26 -12.39 -9.74
C HIS A 490 -26.80 -12.96 -8.39
N LEU A 491 -25.82 -12.33 -7.75
CA LEU A 491 -25.36 -12.74 -6.42
C LEU A 491 -26.50 -12.66 -5.38
N ALA A 492 -27.32 -11.62 -5.42
CA ALA A 492 -28.50 -11.47 -4.58
C ALA A 492 -29.51 -12.61 -4.79
N ASP A 493 -29.84 -12.93 -6.04
CA ASP A 493 -30.74 -14.03 -6.39
C ASP A 493 -30.22 -15.37 -5.80
N ALA A 494 -28.91 -15.61 -5.87
CA ALA A 494 -28.30 -16.80 -5.25
C ALA A 494 -28.37 -16.79 -3.73
N LEU A 495 -28.15 -15.64 -3.08
CA LEU A 495 -28.22 -15.49 -1.62
C LEU A 495 -29.62 -15.79 -1.06
N THR A 496 -30.70 -15.57 -1.81
CA THR A 496 -32.05 -15.93 -1.34
C THR A 496 -32.24 -17.43 -1.12
N HIS A 497 -31.44 -18.27 -1.78
CA HIS A 497 -31.52 -19.74 -1.69
C HIS A 497 -30.33 -20.37 -0.96
N ASN A 498 -29.18 -19.70 -0.95
CA ASN A 498 -27.99 -20.21 -0.29
C ASN A 498 -28.16 -20.17 1.24
N THR A 499 -27.85 -21.29 1.89
CA THR A 499 -28.03 -21.49 3.34
C THR A 499 -26.72 -21.77 4.06
N THR A 500 -25.58 -21.50 3.44
CA THR A 500 -24.26 -21.87 4.00
C THR A 500 -23.26 -20.73 4.02
N LEU A 501 -23.39 -19.77 3.11
CA LEU A 501 -22.52 -18.62 3.05
C LEU A 501 -22.80 -17.71 4.25
N THR A 502 -21.78 -17.50 5.07
CA THR A 502 -21.81 -16.63 6.25
C THR A 502 -21.10 -15.31 5.98
N THR A 503 -20.12 -15.32 5.08
CA THR A 503 -19.25 -14.17 4.79
C THR A 503 -19.12 -13.93 3.29
N LEU A 504 -19.49 -12.73 2.85
CA LEU A 504 -19.34 -12.29 1.47
C LEU A 504 -18.58 -10.95 1.40
N HIS A 505 -17.48 -10.94 0.66
CA HIS A 505 -16.75 -9.70 0.36
C HIS A 505 -16.99 -9.25 -1.08
N LEU A 506 -17.54 -8.05 -1.23
CA LEU A 506 -17.80 -7.39 -2.51
C LEU A 506 -17.17 -5.99 -2.56
N SER A 507 -16.25 -5.66 -1.65
CA SER A 507 -15.60 -4.36 -1.61
C SER A 507 -14.89 -4.00 -2.92
N TRP A 508 -14.71 -2.71 -3.21
CA TRP A 508 -13.98 -2.24 -4.41
C TRP A 508 -14.57 -2.73 -5.73
N ASN A 509 -15.89 -2.74 -5.85
CA ASN A 509 -16.61 -3.02 -7.09
C ASN A 509 -17.40 -1.76 -7.51
N ARG A 510 -18.40 -1.91 -8.37
CA ARG A 510 -19.21 -0.80 -8.92
C ARG A 510 -20.70 -1.11 -8.80
N LEU A 511 -21.12 -1.65 -7.65
CA LEU A 511 -22.49 -2.10 -7.44
C LEU A 511 -23.51 -0.99 -7.62
N GLY A 512 -23.21 0.23 -7.16
CA GLY A 512 -24.16 1.33 -7.16
C GLY A 512 -25.34 1.12 -6.21
N GLY A 513 -26.23 2.11 -6.13
CA GLY A 513 -27.48 2.00 -5.36
C GLY A 513 -28.41 0.88 -5.84
N GLU A 514 -28.44 0.58 -7.14
CA GLU A 514 -29.23 -0.54 -7.68
C GLU A 514 -28.69 -1.91 -7.28
N GLY A 515 -27.37 -2.11 -7.28
CA GLY A 515 -26.77 -3.33 -6.75
C GLY A 515 -27.05 -3.50 -5.25
N ALA A 516 -27.05 -2.40 -4.50
CA ALA A 516 -27.42 -2.39 -3.09
C ALA A 516 -28.89 -2.78 -2.86
N ARG A 517 -29.81 -2.29 -3.72
CA ARG A 517 -31.23 -2.68 -3.70
C ARG A 517 -31.40 -4.19 -3.84
N HIS A 518 -30.72 -4.79 -4.82
CA HIS A 518 -30.78 -6.23 -5.02
C HIS A 518 -30.26 -7.01 -3.82
N LEU A 519 -29.12 -6.61 -3.25
CA LEU A 519 -28.59 -7.24 -2.05
C LEU A 519 -29.54 -7.08 -0.86
N ALA A 520 -30.16 -5.91 -0.70
CA ALA A 520 -31.16 -5.66 0.33
C ALA A 520 -32.36 -6.61 0.19
N ASP A 521 -32.93 -6.74 -1.01
CA ASP A 521 -34.02 -7.67 -1.29
C ASP A 521 -33.65 -9.11 -0.89
N ALA A 522 -32.42 -9.54 -1.18
CA ALA A 522 -31.93 -10.86 -0.77
C ALA A 522 -31.76 -11.02 0.74
N LEU A 523 -31.26 -9.99 1.42
CA LEU A 523 -31.08 -9.98 2.88
C LEU A 523 -32.41 -10.13 3.63
N THR A 524 -33.54 -9.69 3.09
CA THR A 524 -34.85 -9.91 3.74
C THR A 524 -35.24 -11.39 3.87
N HIS A 525 -34.64 -12.27 3.06
CA HIS A 525 -34.92 -13.71 3.04
C HIS A 525 -33.75 -14.56 3.54
N ASN A 526 -32.52 -14.09 3.36
CA ASN A 526 -31.33 -14.85 3.76
C ASN A 526 -31.18 -14.87 5.28
N THR A 527 -31.02 -16.07 5.85
CA THR A 527 -30.90 -16.27 7.31
C THR A 527 -29.54 -16.81 7.73
N THR A 528 -28.51 -16.68 6.90
CA THR A 528 -27.21 -17.34 7.14
C THR A 528 -26.04 -16.41 7.01
N LEU A 529 -26.15 -15.36 6.20
CA LEU A 529 -25.13 -14.35 6.04
C LEU A 529 -25.05 -13.51 7.32
N THR A 530 -23.87 -13.50 7.92
CA THR A 530 -23.56 -12.72 9.14
C THR A 530 -22.67 -11.54 8.84
N THR A 531 -21.89 -11.61 7.76
CA THR A 531 -20.90 -10.60 7.39
C THR A 531 -20.99 -10.24 5.91
N LEU A 532 -21.23 -8.97 5.61
CA LEU A 532 -21.28 -8.42 4.25
C LEU A 532 -20.37 -7.18 4.15
N HIS A 533 -19.37 -7.25 3.27
CA HIS A 533 -18.46 -6.12 3.02
C HIS A 533 -18.75 -5.47 1.66
N LEU A 534 -19.14 -4.20 1.69
CA LEU A 534 -19.52 -3.38 0.54
C LEU A 534 -18.69 -2.09 0.40
N TRP A 535 -17.55 -1.97 1.08
CA TRP A 535 -16.68 -0.80 1.00
C TRP A 535 -16.39 -0.39 -0.47
N ARG A 536 -16.27 0.91 -0.80
CA ARG A 536 -15.99 1.42 -2.18
C ARG A 536 -16.85 0.76 -3.26
N ASN A 537 -18.15 1.02 -3.21
CA ASN A 537 -19.12 0.52 -4.19
C ASN A 537 -20.12 1.56 -4.71
N GLN A 538 -19.94 2.85 -4.39
CA GLN A 538 -20.79 3.94 -4.89
C GLN A 538 -22.28 3.72 -4.56
N ILE A 539 -22.57 3.23 -3.34
CA ILE A 539 -23.92 2.83 -2.93
C ILE A 539 -24.85 4.04 -2.86
N GLY A 540 -24.36 5.16 -2.35
CA GLY A 540 -25.13 6.40 -2.18
C GLY A 540 -26.29 6.28 -1.19
N ASP A 541 -27.02 7.39 -1.02
CA ASP A 541 -28.11 7.49 -0.04
C ASP A 541 -29.30 6.57 -0.35
N GLU A 542 -29.67 6.44 -1.63
CA GLU A 542 -30.74 5.52 -2.04
C GLU A 542 -30.38 4.05 -1.75
N GLY A 543 -29.13 3.66 -2.02
CA GLY A 543 -28.65 2.32 -1.68
C GLY A 543 -28.64 2.07 -0.18
N ALA A 544 -28.25 3.07 0.62
CA ALA A 544 -28.30 3.02 2.08
C ALA A 544 -29.74 2.84 2.61
N ARG A 545 -30.73 3.50 1.99
CA ARG A 545 -32.14 3.31 2.31
C ARG A 545 -32.60 1.87 2.11
N TYR A 546 -32.30 1.27 0.95
CA TYR A 546 -32.68 -0.13 0.70
C TYR A 546 -32.06 -1.09 1.72
N LEU A 547 -30.76 -0.93 2.00
CA LEU A 547 -30.07 -1.74 3.00
C LEU A 547 -30.68 -1.57 4.39
N CYS A 548 -31.04 -0.35 4.78
CA CYS A 548 -31.76 -0.09 6.02
C CYS A 548 -33.09 -0.87 6.08
N ASP A 549 -33.93 -0.76 5.06
CA ASP A 549 -35.23 -1.43 5.02
C ASP A 549 -35.06 -2.95 5.19
N ALA A 550 -34.06 -3.55 4.55
CA ALA A 550 -33.76 -4.97 4.70
C ALA A 550 -33.27 -5.35 6.12
N LEU A 551 -32.44 -4.50 6.71
CA LEU A 551 -31.88 -4.68 8.05
C LEU A 551 -32.93 -4.63 9.17
N THR A 552 -34.11 -4.05 8.93
CA THR A 552 -35.23 -4.10 9.90
C THR A 552 -35.87 -5.50 9.99
N HIS A 553 -35.67 -6.35 8.98
CA HIS A 553 -36.21 -7.71 8.91
C HIS A 553 -35.13 -8.77 9.11
N ASN A 554 -33.89 -8.49 8.67
CA ASN A 554 -32.78 -9.41 8.79
C ASN A 554 -32.16 -9.35 10.20
N THR A 555 -32.22 -10.47 10.93
CA THR A 555 -31.64 -10.58 12.29
C THR A 555 -30.33 -11.36 12.32
N THR A 556 -29.80 -11.77 11.16
CA THR A 556 -28.63 -12.67 11.08
C THR A 556 -27.37 -11.92 10.72
N LEU A 557 -27.49 -10.82 9.96
CA LEU A 557 -26.38 -9.95 9.59
C LEU A 557 -25.94 -9.18 10.83
N THR A 558 -24.74 -9.47 11.32
CA THR A 558 -24.17 -8.80 12.51
C THR A 558 -23.17 -7.71 12.12
N THR A 559 -22.61 -7.82 10.91
CA THR A 559 -21.54 -6.95 10.42
C THR A 559 -21.83 -6.51 8.99
N LEU A 560 -22.08 -5.21 8.82
CA LEU A 560 -22.18 -4.56 7.51
C LEU A 560 -21.10 -3.47 7.38
N ASN A 561 -20.29 -3.56 6.33
CA ASN A 561 -19.27 -2.55 6.06
C ASN A 561 -19.62 -1.71 4.82
N LEU A 562 -19.93 -0.44 5.04
CA LEU A 562 -20.28 0.59 4.05
C LEU A 562 -19.24 1.73 4.00
N THR A 563 -17.99 1.44 4.34
CA THR A 563 -16.89 2.43 4.29
C THR A 563 -16.66 2.93 2.86
N LEU A 564 -16.51 4.25 2.63
CA LEU A 564 -16.29 4.82 1.29
C LEU A 564 -17.39 4.44 0.28
N THR A 565 -18.66 4.55 0.65
CA THR A 565 -19.78 4.19 -0.24
C THR A 565 -20.61 5.38 -0.72
N GLU A 566 -20.09 6.60 -0.55
CA GLU A 566 -20.72 7.86 -0.98
C GLU A 566 -22.06 8.15 -0.28
N ILE A 567 -22.20 7.66 0.95
CA ILE A 567 -23.38 7.93 1.79
C ILE A 567 -23.26 9.34 2.38
N GLY A 568 -24.27 10.17 2.20
CA GLY A 568 -24.42 11.47 2.81
C GLY A 568 -25.37 11.46 4.02
N ASP A 569 -25.77 12.66 4.44
CA ASP A 569 -26.65 12.88 5.59
C ASP A 569 -28.02 12.18 5.45
N GLU A 570 -28.58 12.12 4.23
CA GLU A 570 -29.86 11.46 3.98
C GLU A 570 -29.77 9.93 4.08
N GLY A 571 -28.70 9.32 3.56
CA GLY A 571 -28.46 7.89 3.74
C GLY A 571 -28.15 7.55 5.20
N ALA A 572 -27.45 8.43 5.91
CA ALA A 572 -27.24 8.32 7.35
C ALA A 572 -28.57 8.35 8.14
N ARG A 573 -29.51 9.22 7.76
CA ARG A 573 -30.86 9.25 8.34
C ARG A 573 -31.54 7.90 8.26
N HIS A 574 -31.48 7.24 7.10
CA HIS A 574 -32.05 5.92 6.93
C HIS A 574 -31.31 4.88 7.78
N LEU A 575 -29.98 4.81 7.68
CA LEU A 575 -29.20 3.81 8.41
C LEU A 575 -29.27 3.93 9.93
N ALA A 576 -29.53 5.13 10.46
CA ALA A 576 -29.78 5.33 11.88
C ALA A 576 -30.95 4.47 12.37
N ASP A 577 -32.07 4.40 11.64
CA ASP A 577 -33.22 3.58 12.04
C ASP A 577 -32.85 2.08 12.11
N ALA A 578 -32.03 1.60 11.18
CA ALA A 578 -31.56 0.20 11.14
C ALA A 578 -30.58 -0.17 12.27
N LEU A 579 -29.88 0.80 12.87
CA LEU A 579 -28.95 0.56 13.97
C LEU A 579 -29.62 0.11 15.26
N THR A 580 -30.93 0.36 15.41
CA THR A 580 -31.71 -0.19 16.54
C THR A 580 -31.75 -1.71 16.55
N HIS A 581 -31.43 -2.38 15.43
CA HIS A 581 -31.52 -3.84 15.26
C HIS A 581 -30.18 -4.53 14.96
N ASN A 582 -29.11 -3.80 14.60
CA ASN A 582 -27.82 -4.36 14.16
C ASN A 582 -26.67 -4.02 15.10
N THR A 583 -25.79 -4.98 15.40
CA THR A 583 -24.73 -4.79 16.42
C THR A 583 -23.50 -4.02 15.93
N THR A 584 -23.13 -4.13 14.65
CA THR A 584 -21.90 -3.51 14.11
C THR A 584 -22.11 -2.97 12.69
N LEU A 585 -21.96 -1.64 12.54
CA LEU A 585 -22.02 -0.93 11.27
C LEU A 585 -20.75 -0.09 11.08
N HIS A 586 -20.05 -0.29 9.96
CA HIS A 586 -18.88 0.52 9.60
C HIS A 586 -19.25 1.52 8.51
N LEU A 587 -19.17 2.81 8.82
CA LEU A 587 -19.54 3.92 7.95
C LEU A 587 -18.41 4.93 7.74
N SER A 588 -17.17 4.52 7.99
CA SER A 588 -16.03 5.42 7.85
C SER A 588 -15.91 5.96 6.42
N SER A 589 -15.34 7.16 6.27
CA SER A 589 -14.97 7.77 5.00
C SER A 589 -16.18 7.97 4.06
N ASN A 590 -17.30 8.44 4.59
CA ASN A 590 -18.49 8.84 3.84
C ASN A 590 -18.70 10.38 3.98
N GLY A 591 -19.82 10.91 3.48
CA GLY A 591 -20.17 12.33 3.53
C GLY A 591 -21.25 12.67 4.58
N ILE A 592 -21.22 12.00 5.74
CA ILE A 592 -22.31 11.98 6.75
C ILE A 592 -22.44 13.28 7.55
N GLY A 593 -21.44 14.17 7.52
CA GLY A 593 -21.56 15.54 8.04
C GLY A 593 -22.09 15.67 9.48
N ASP A 594 -22.54 16.87 9.83
CA ASP A 594 -23.12 17.15 11.16
C ASP A 594 -24.57 16.66 11.27
N GLU A 595 -25.37 16.78 10.20
CA GLU A 595 -26.78 16.35 10.21
C GLU A 595 -26.92 14.82 10.17
N GLY A 596 -26.09 14.10 9.42
CA GLY A 596 -26.09 12.64 9.48
C GLY A 596 -25.61 12.13 10.85
N ALA A 597 -24.64 12.80 11.47
CA ALA A 597 -24.23 12.49 12.85
C ALA A 597 -25.38 12.71 13.87
N ARG A 598 -26.24 13.72 13.65
CA ARG A 598 -27.46 13.92 14.46
C ARG A 598 -28.41 12.73 14.36
N HIS A 599 -28.61 12.19 13.16
CA HIS A 599 -29.47 11.01 13.00
C HIS A 599 -28.90 9.79 13.73
N PHE A 600 -27.59 9.56 13.66
CA PHE A 600 -26.97 8.49 14.42
C PHE A 600 -27.08 8.67 15.92
N ALA A 601 -26.98 9.91 16.42
CA ALA A 601 -27.18 10.21 17.84
C ALA A 601 -28.53 9.67 18.37
N ASP A 602 -29.62 9.90 17.65
CA ASP A 602 -30.95 9.42 18.04
C ASP A 602 -31.05 7.89 18.11
N ALA A 603 -30.28 7.19 17.26
CA ALA A 603 -30.28 5.74 17.16
C ALA A 603 -29.32 5.02 18.12
N LEU A 604 -28.39 5.74 18.76
CA LEU A 604 -27.25 5.14 19.45
C LEU A 604 -27.60 4.26 20.65
N ALA A 605 -28.82 4.29 21.19
CA ALA A 605 -29.21 3.65 22.46
C ALA A 605 -28.98 2.13 22.59
N HIS A 606 -28.67 1.42 21.50
CA HIS A 606 -28.66 -0.05 21.47
C HIS A 606 -27.38 -0.69 20.91
N ASN A 607 -26.40 0.09 20.46
CA ASN A 607 -25.18 -0.44 19.82
C ASN A 607 -24.00 -0.52 20.78
N THR A 608 -23.07 -1.45 20.53
CA THR A 608 -21.82 -1.60 21.31
C THR A 608 -20.63 -0.93 20.62
N THR A 609 -20.68 -0.77 19.30
CA THR A 609 -19.57 -0.28 18.47
C THR A 609 -20.07 0.66 17.38
N LEU A 610 -19.44 1.83 17.21
CA LEU A 610 -19.75 2.77 16.12
C LEU A 610 -18.47 3.30 15.46
N HIS A 611 -18.39 3.19 14.13
CA HIS A 611 -17.28 3.71 13.34
C HIS A 611 -17.76 4.78 12.35
N LEU A 612 -17.44 6.04 12.66
CA LEU A 612 -17.77 7.23 11.86
C LEU A 612 -16.52 8.05 11.49
N SER A 613 -15.36 7.40 11.32
CA SER A 613 -14.15 8.11 10.91
C SER A 613 -14.26 8.76 9.55
N SER A 614 -13.51 9.84 9.30
CA SER A 614 -13.42 10.45 7.96
C SER A 614 -14.75 10.87 7.34
N ASN A 615 -15.72 11.32 8.14
CA ASN A 615 -17.06 11.66 7.68
C ASN A 615 -17.34 13.15 7.54
N GLY A 616 -16.31 13.98 7.71
CA GLY A 616 -16.46 15.44 7.69
C GLY A 616 -17.29 15.97 8.87
N ILE A 617 -17.41 15.20 9.96
CA ILE A 617 -18.19 15.61 11.13
C ILE A 617 -17.49 16.77 11.84
N GLY A 618 -18.20 17.86 12.04
CA GLY A 618 -17.78 19.05 12.75
C GLY A 618 -18.17 19.02 14.22
N HIS A 619 -18.08 20.17 14.88
CA HIS A 619 -18.37 20.31 16.29
C HIS A 619 -19.86 20.19 16.62
N GLU A 620 -20.78 20.49 15.69
CA GLU A 620 -22.22 20.32 15.91
C GLU A 620 -22.63 18.85 15.85
N GLY A 621 -22.08 18.07 14.91
CA GLY A 621 -22.26 16.62 14.89
C GLY A 621 -21.66 15.96 16.14
N ALA A 622 -20.50 16.44 16.59
CA ALA A 622 -19.92 16.02 17.87
C ALA A 622 -20.85 16.31 19.07
N ARG A 623 -21.54 17.46 19.08
CA ARG A 623 -22.54 17.82 20.10
C ARG A 623 -23.68 16.79 20.13
N HIS A 624 -24.24 16.46 18.97
CA HIS A 624 -25.31 15.48 18.89
C HIS A 624 -24.86 14.09 19.38
N LEU A 625 -23.69 13.62 18.94
CA LEU A 625 -23.12 12.35 19.40
C LEU A 625 -22.87 12.35 20.92
N ALA A 626 -22.43 13.47 21.48
CA ALA A 626 -22.24 13.64 22.92
C ALA A 626 -23.57 13.61 23.70
N ASP A 627 -24.61 14.30 23.22
CA ASP A 627 -25.95 14.29 23.82
C ASP A 627 -26.51 12.85 23.90
N ALA A 628 -26.31 12.07 22.85
CA ALA A 628 -26.69 10.65 22.82
C ALA A 628 -25.82 9.78 23.74
N LEU A 629 -24.49 9.98 23.72
CA LEU A 629 -23.54 9.23 24.55
C LEU A 629 -23.84 9.39 26.05
N THR A 630 -24.33 10.56 26.47
CA THR A 630 -24.72 10.85 27.86
C THR A 630 -25.78 9.89 28.39
N ASN A 631 -26.72 9.46 27.55
CA ASN A 631 -27.82 8.56 27.91
C ASN A 631 -27.58 7.11 27.47
N ASN A 632 -26.54 6.86 26.68
CA ASN A 632 -26.23 5.55 26.16
C ASN A 632 -25.66 4.63 27.26
N THR A 633 -26.17 3.39 27.34
CA THR A 633 -25.72 2.39 28.32
C THR A 633 -25.18 1.12 27.69
N THR A 634 -24.85 1.13 26.40
CA THR A 634 -24.46 -0.08 25.64
C THR A 634 -23.16 0.08 24.86
N LEU A 635 -22.83 1.30 24.44
CA LEU A 635 -21.70 1.62 23.59
C LEU A 635 -20.42 1.51 24.40
N THR A 636 -19.52 0.64 23.93
CA THR A 636 -18.21 0.40 24.53
C THR A 636 -17.09 1.02 23.71
N THR A 637 -17.29 1.18 22.39
CA THR A 637 -16.27 1.70 21.48
C THR A 637 -16.85 2.72 20.49
N LEU A 638 -16.24 3.91 20.46
CA LEU A 638 -16.59 5.00 19.55
C LEU A 638 -15.36 5.44 18.76
N HIS A 639 -15.42 5.31 17.43
CA HIS A 639 -14.32 5.62 16.52
C HIS A 639 -14.69 6.82 15.63
N LEU A 640 -14.00 7.94 15.84
CA LEU A 640 -14.28 9.26 15.26
C LEU A 640 -13.06 9.89 14.58
N SER A 641 -11.98 9.12 14.36
CA SER A 641 -10.74 9.65 13.77
C SER A 641 -10.95 10.33 12.40
N TRP A 642 -10.11 11.30 12.06
CA TRP A 642 -10.11 12.00 10.76
C TRP A 642 -11.38 12.81 10.47
N ASN A 643 -11.99 13.43 11.49
CA ASN A 643 -13.09 14.37 11.34
C ASN A 643 -12.61 15.81 11.60
N ASN A 644 -13.49 16.81 11.58
CA ASN A 644 -13.14 18.22 11.79
C ASN A 644 -13.79 18.81 13.04
N MET A 645 -13.84 18.01 14.12
CA MET A 645 -14.58 18.34 15.33
C MET A 645 -13.94 19.47 16.16
N GLY A 646 -12.62 19.62 16.12
CA GLY A 646 -11.88 20.66 16.81
C GLY A 646 -12.05 20.66 18.35
N PRO A 647 -11.55 21.70 19.05
CA PRO A 647 -11.62 21.79 20.52
C PRO A 647 -13.05 21.83 21.06
N LYS A 648 -13.99 22.43 20.32
CA LYS A 648 -15.41 22.48 20.71
C LYS A 648 -16.06 21.09 20.68
N GLY A 649 -15.79 20.29 19.66
CA GLY A 649 -16.29 18.92 19.60
C GLY A 649 -15.68 18.05 20.69
N ALA A 650 -14.38 18.21 20.97
CA ALA A 650 -13.72 17.55 22.10
C ALA A 650 -14.35 17.92 23.44
N ARG A 651 -14.76 19.17 23.64
CA ARG A 651 -15.50 19.61 24.83
C ARG A 651 -16.83 18.88 24.99
N TYR A 652 -17.65 18.80 23.93
CA TYR A 652 -18.93 18.11 24.02
C TYR A 652 -18.75 16.63 24.37
N LEU A 653 -17.82 15.94 23.70
CA LEU A 653 -17.51 14.55 24.04
C LEU A 653 -16.99 14.41 25.47
N ALA A 654 -16.14 15.33 25.93
CA ALA A 654 -15.67 15.35 27.33
C ALA A 654 -16.82 15.49 28.33
N ASP A 655 -17.77 16.40 28.08
CA ASP A 655 -18.93 16.60 28.94
C ASP A 655 -19.79 15.31 29.02
N ALA A 656 -19.99 14.62 27.89
CA ALA A 656 -20.70 13.34 27.85
C ALA A 656 -19.96 12.22 28.60
N LEU A 657 -18.63 12.16 28.49
CA LEU A 657 -17.81 11.19 29.21
C LEU A 657 -17.97 11.29 30.72
N THR A 658 -18.28 12.47 31.28
CA THR A 658 -18.50 12.62 32.74
C THR A 658 -19.77 11.91 33.26
N HIS A 659 -20.67 11.52 32.36
CA HIS A 659 -21.92 10.82 32.67
C HIS A 659 -21.92 9.38 32.15
N ASN A 660 -21.26 9.11 31.03
CA ASN A 660 -21.22 7.80 30.41
C ASN A 660 -20.33 6.82 31.18
N THR A 661 -20.88 5.65 31.55
CA THR A 661 -20.18 4.62 32.33
C THR A 661 -19.92 3.34 31.54
N THR A 662 -20.09 3.34 30.22
CA THR A 662 -19.98 2.12 29.38
C THR A 662 -18.91 2.22 28.32
N LEU A 663 -18.55 3.43 27.89
CA LEU A 663 -17.55 3.63 26.86
C LEU A 663 -16.16 3.30 27.39
N THR A 664 -15.59 2.21 26.89
CA THR A 664 -14.25 1.73 27.23
C THR A 664 -13.16 2.23 26.29
N ALA A 665 -13.53 2.57 25.05
CA ALA A 665 -12.59 3.03 24.04
C ALA A 665 -13.13 4.23 23.25
N LEU A 666 -12.39 5.34 23.30
CA LEU A 666 -12.59 6.51 22.45
C LEU A 666 -11.39 6.66 21.52
N ILE A 667 -11.64 6.54 20.23
CA ILE A 667 -10.61 6.64 19.18
C ILE A 667 -10.90 7.92 18.39
N PHE A 668 -10.08 8.94 18.60
CA PHE A 668 -10.41 10.32 18.23
C PHE A 668 -9.21 11.04 17.59
N ASP A 669 -8.49 10.32 16.73
CA ASP A 669 -7.29 10.82 16.04
C ASP A 669 -7.61 11.88 14.99
N ALA A 670 -6.66 12.73 14.64
CA ALA A 670 -6.76 13.64 13.50
C ALA A 670 -8.06 14.46 13.46
N ASN A 671 -8.42 15.08 14.58
CA ASN A 671 -9.62 15.94 14.71
C ASN A 671 -9.29 17.41 15.00
N GLY A 672 -8.01 17.75 15.06
CA GLY A 672 -7.54 19.12 15.30
C GLY A 672 -7.98 19.69 16.65
N ILE A 673 -8.03 18.85 17.69
CA ILE A 673 -8.57 19.27 18.99
C ILE A 673 -7.66 20.27 19.74
N GLY A 674 -6.35 20.25 19.46
CA GLY A 674 -5.36 21.12 20.10
C GLY A 674 -5.27 20.97 21.62
N ASP A 675 -4.48 21.85 22.23
CA ASP A 675 -4.27 21.89 23.69
C ASP A 675 -5.57 22.13 24.46
N GLU A 676 -6.48 22.96 23.91
CA GLU A 676 -7.77 23.27 24.53
C GLU A 676 -8.69 22.05 24.57
N GLY A 677 -8.77 21.28 23.47
CA GLY A 677 -9.55 20.05 23.44
C GLY A 677 -8.96 18.97 24.34
N ALA A 678 -7.63 18.86 24.39
CA ALA A 678 -6.95 17.96 25.32
C ALA A 678 -7.23 18.31 26.78
N ARG A 679 -7.28 19.61 27.13
CA ARG A 679 -7.69 20.06 28.46
C ARG A 679 -9.10 19.59 28.81
N HIS A 680 -10.07 19.74 27.90
CA HIS A 680 -11.43 19.28 28.15
C HIS A 680 -11.51 17.77 28.40
N LEU A 681 -10.82 16.97 27.58
CA LEU A 681 -10.76 15.51 27.78
C LEU A 681 -10.08 15.17 29.11
N ALA A 682 -9.01 15.86 29.49
CA ALA A 682 -8.35 15.71 30.77
C ALA A 682 -9.28 16.04 31.96
N ASP A 683 -10.05 17.13 31.86
CA ASP A 683 -11.05 17.51 32.86
C ASP A 683 -12.10 16.39 33.02
N ALA A 684 -12.57 15.77 31.94
CA ALA A 684 -13.49 14.65 32.02
C ALA A 684 -12.87 13.39 32.65
N LEU A 685 -11.60 13.11 32.35
CA LEU A 685 -10.86 11.98 32.93
C LEU A 685 -10.64 12.13 34.44
N THR A 686 -10.56 13.37 34.96
CA THR A 686 -10.45 13.66 36.40
C THR A 686 -11.79 13.70 37.12
N HIS A 687 -12.85 14.21 36.48
CA HIS A 687 -14.18 14.28 37.10
C HIS A 687 -14.82 12.91 37.28
N ASN A 688 -14.47 11.93 36.43
CA ASN A 688 -14.90 10.54 36.56
C ASN A 688 -14.25 9.78 37.74
N THR A 689 -13.26 10.36 38.43
CA THR A 689 -12.65 9.73 39.61
C THR A 689 -13.13 10.32 40.93
N VAL A 690 -13.90 11.43 40.92
CA VAL A 690 -14.23 12.19 42.13
C VAL A 690 -15.70 12.62 42.17
N ARG A 691 -16.64 11.72 42.53
CA ARG A 691 -17.87 12.11 43.25
C ARG A 691 -18.34 11.02 44.23
N HIS A 692 -18.82 11.51 45.37
CA HIS A 692 -19.06 10.86 46.66
C HIS A 692 -20.32 9.96 46.74
N SER A 693 -20.56 9.08 45.77
CA SER A 693 -21.63 8.08 45.91
C SER A 693 -21.16 6.73 45.42
N SER A 694 -21.26 5.75 46.33
CA SER A 694 -20.82 4.36 46.23
C SER A 694 -21.01 3.75 44.83
N PHE A 695 -19.87 3.46 44.18
CA PHE A 695 -19.72 2.73 42.90
C PHE A 695 -20.08 3.50 41.64
N GLN A 696 -19.20 4.41 41.21
CA GLN A 696 -19.14 4.85 39.81
C GLN A 696 -17.79 4.41 39.24
N PHE A 697 -17.83 3.49 38.26
CA PHE A 697 -16.65 2.96 37.59
C PHE A 697 -16.36 3.81 36.35
N GLN A 698 -15.15 4.34 36.25
CA GLN A 698 -14.69 4.93 35.00
C GLN A 698 -14.45 3.81 33.99
N ALA A 699 -15.26 3.76 32.94
CA ALA A 699 -15.18 2.70 31.94
C ALA A 699 -14.03 2.91 30.94
N LEU A 700 -13.64 4.16 30.68
CA LEU A 700 -12.69 4.48 29.61
C LEU A 700 -11.27 3.98 29.94
N THR A 701 -10.89 2.86 29.35
CA THR A 701 -9.56 2.24 29.48
C THR A 701 -8.63 2.62 28.33
N THR A 702 -9.19 2.99 27.18
CA THR A 702 -8.44 3.29 25.95
C THR A 702 -8.81 4.66 25.40
N LEU A 703 -7.82 5.52 25.26
CA LEU A 703 -7.95 6.84 24.65
C LEU A 703 -6.87 7.01 23.58
N ILE A 704 -7.30 7.16 22.32
CA ILE A 704 -6.41 7.34 21.18
C ILE A 704 -6.63 8.73 20.60
N LEU A 705 -5.57 9.55 20.60
CA LEU A 705 -5.59 10.97 20.25
C LEU A 705 -4.44 11.33 19.30
N ASP A 706 -4.05 10.41 18.43
CA ASP A 706 -2.95 10.63 17.49
C ASP A 706 -3.27 11.80 16.53
N ALA A 707 -2.26 12.53 16.07
CA ALA A 707 -2.37 13.58 15.04
C ALA A 707 -3.36 14.74 15.36
N ASN A 708 -3.45 15.17 16.61
CA ASN A 708 -4.42 16.18 17.06
C ASN A 708 -3.85 17.57 17.40
N GLY A 709 -2.54 17.74 17.34
CA GLY A 709 -1.86 19.00 17.67
C GLY A 709 -1.92 19.39 19.15
N ILE A 710 -1.88 18.40 20.05
CA ILE A 710 -2.04 18.55 21.53
C ILE A 710 -0.87 19.28 22.22
N GLY A 711 0.29 19.44 21.56
CA GLY A 711 1.39 20.26 22.06
C GLY A 711 1.91 19.89 23.46
N ASP A 712 2.77 20.73 24.02
CA ASP A 712 3.30 20.53 25.39
C ASP A 712 2.26 20.86 26.47
N GLU A 713 1.44 21.91 26.28
CA GLU A 713 0.42 22.32 27.25
C GLU A 713 -0.76 21.34 27.31
N GLY A 714 -1.21 20.81 26.17
CA GLY A 714 -2.23 19.76 26.18
C GLY A 714 -1.69 18.45 26.77
N ALA A 715 -0.43 18.11 26.51
CA ALA A 715 0.23 16.97 27.17
C ALA A 715 0.32 17.16 28.69
N ARG A 716 0.58 18.39 29.17
CA ARG A 716 0.53 18.73 30.60
C ARG A 716 -0.86 18.47 31.18
N HIS A 717 -1.93 18.92 30.54
CA HIS A 717 -3.29 18.67 31.03
C HIS A 717 -3.62 17.17 31.11
N LEU A 718 -3.27 16.40 30.08
CA LEU A 718 -3.46 14.95 30.10
C LEU A 718 -2.61 14.28 31.20
N ALA A 719 -1.38 14.74 31.42
CA ALA A 719 -0.53 14.26 32.51
C ALA A 719 -1.15 14.55 33.89
N ASP A 720 -1.66 15.76 34.11
CA ASP A 720 -2.36 16.13 35.34
C ASP A 720 -3.55 15.18 35.60
N ALA A 721 -4.30 14.82 34.56
CA ALA A 721 -5.39 13.85 34.67
C ALA A 721 -4.90 12.43 35.01
N LEU A 722 -3.82 11.97 34.38
CA LEU A 722 -3.23 10.65 34.61
C LEU A 722 -2.76 10.42 36.05
N THR A 723 -2.38 11.47 36.78
CA THR A 723 -1.96 11.33 38.19
C THR A 723 -3.08 10.83 39.11
N HIS A 724 -4.34 11.10 38.76
CA HIS A 724 -5.51 10.70 39.55
C HIS A 724 -6.36 9.63 38.85
N ASN A 725 -6.11 9.37 37.57
CA ASN A 725 -6.85 8.41 36.78
C ASN A 725 -6.45 6.97 37.12
N THR A 726 -7.44 6.13 37.47
CA THR A 726 -7.22 4.73 37.87
C THR A 726 -7.86 3.72 36.91
N ALA A 727 -8.25 4.14 35.71
CA ALA A 727 -8.94 3.28 34.74
C ALA A 727 -8.19 3.18 33.41
N LEU A 728 -7.55 4.26 32.97
CA LEU A 728 -6.88 4.31 31.68
C LEU A 728 -5.64 3.40 31.67
N THR A 729 -5.63 2.46 30.74
CA THR A 729 -4.53 1.52 30.50
C THR A 729 -3.78 1.85 29.22
N THR A 730 -4.44 2.46 28.25
CA THR A 730 -3.88 2.77 26.93
C THR A 730 -4.09 4.23 26.57
N LEU A 731 -2.98 4.93 26.30
CA LEU A 731 -2.98 6.31 25.82
C LEU A 731 -2.09 6.44 24.58
N HIS A 732 -2.67 6.89 23.48
CA HIS A 732 -1.94 7.20 22.26
C HIS A 732 -1.94 8.70 21.97
N LEU A 733 -0.73 9.24 21.75
CA LEU A 733 -0.44 10.65 21.52
C LEU A 733 0.60 10.84 20.40
N SER A 734 0.71 9.89 19.48
CA SER A 734 1.60 9.96 18.32
C SER A 734 1.27 11.17 17.43
N SER A 735 2.28 11.79 16.82
CA SER A 735 2.09 12.90 15.87
C SER A 735 1.36 14.14 16.43
N ASN A 736 1.58 14.49 17.70
CA ASN A 736 0.93 15.63 18.36
C ASN A 736 1.80 16.88 18.54
N GLY A 737 3.05 16.85 18.08
CA GLY A 737 3.99 17.95 18.27
C GLY A 737 4.49 18.08 19.71
N ILE A 738 4.41 17.01 20.52
CA ILE A 738 4.85 17.01 21.91
C ILE A 738 6.38 17.13 21.96
N GLY A 739 6.87 18.12 22.70
CA GLY A 739 8.27 18.39 22.96
C GLY A 739 8.78 17.75 24.24
N HIS A 740 9.96 18.17 24.67
CA HIS A 740 10.60 17.69 25.89
C HIS A 740 9.88 18.14 27.17
N GLU A 741 9.18 19.28 27.16
CA GLU A 741 8.40 19.75 28.32
C GLU A 741 7.11 18.95 28.50
N GLY A 742 6.38 18.65 27.42
CA GLY A 742 5.24 17.74 27.47
C GLY A 742 5.65 16.33 27.89
N ALA A 743 6.80 15.84 27.38
CA ALA A 743 7.38 14.57 27.83
C ALA A 743 7.76 14.59 29.32
N ARG A 744 8.25 15.72 29.85
CA ARG A 744 8.52 15.88 31.29
C ARG A 744 7.24 15.72 32.11
N HIS A 745 6.16 16.40 31.73
CA HIS A 745 4.89 16.29 32.43
C HIS A 745 4.33 14.87 32.40
N LEU A 746 4.35 14.21 31.24
CA LEU A 746 3.94 12.80 31.12
C LEU A 746 4.81 11.89 31.99
N ALA A 747 6.13 12.11 32.02
CA ALA A 747 7.05 11.37 32.88
C ALA A 747 6.72 11.56 34.38
N ASP A 748 6.48 12.80 34.82
CA ASP A 748 6.09 13.11 36.19
C ASP A 748 4.79 12.36 36.58
N ALA A 749 3.80 12.31 35.68
CA ALA A 749 2.57 11.57 35.89
C ALA A 749 2.79 10.05 35.98
N LEU A 750 3.66 9.48 35.14
CA LEU A 750 4.00 8.06 35.15
C LEU A 750 4.65 7.59 36.46
N THR A 751 5.30 8.47 37.22
CA THR A 751 5.87 8.09 38.53
C THR A 751 4.79 7.78 39.58
N HIS A 752 3.57 8.27 39.39
CA HIS A 752 2.44 8.10 40.31
C HIS A 752 1.35 7.20 39.71
N ASN A 753 1.20 7.18 38.38
CA ASN A 753 0.18 6.39 37.71
C ASN A 753 0.48 4.89 37.82
N THR A 754 -0.52 4.11 38.21
CA THR A 754 -0.39 2.66 38.46
C THR A 754 -1.23 1.79 37.52
N THR A 755 -1.80 2.37 36.46
CA THR A 755 -2.77 1.67 35.59
C THR A 755 -2.38 1.68 34.12
N LEU A 756 -1.65 2.71 33.67
CA LEU A 756 -1.23 2.83 32.29
C LEU A 756 -0.20 1.75 31.95
N THR A 757 -0.54 0.91 30.99
CA THR A 757 0.32 -0.17 30.46
C THR A 757 0.91 0.21 29.10
N THR A 758 0.21 1.03 28.32
CA THR A 758 0.60 1.40 26.96
C THR A 758 0.61 2.91 26.78
N LEU A 759 1.78 3.45 26.42
CA LEU A 759 1.96 4.84 26.04
C LEU A 759 2.60 4.92 24.64
N HIS A 760 1.87 5.49 23.68
CA HIS A 760 2.36 5.71 22.32
C HIS A 760 2.65 7.18 22.08
N LEU A 761 3.91 7.51 21.80
CA LEU A 761 4.42 8.87 21.63
C LEU A 761 5.22 9.03 20.33
N SER A 762 5.09 8.14 19.37
CA SER A 762 5.84 8.19 18.10
C SER A 762 5.57 9.49 17.33
N TRP A 763 6.46 9.85 16.39
CA TRP A 763 6.27 11.02 15.51
C TRP A 763 6.08 12.36 16.26
N ASN A 764 6.71 12.53 17.42
CA ASN A 764 6.72 13.80 18.18
C ASN A 764 8.13 14.43 18.16
N ASN A 765 8.36 15.47 18.97
CA ASN A 765 9.63 16.20 19.06
C ASN A 765 10.25 16.10 20.46
N ILE A 766 10.17 14.91 21.07
CA ILE A 766 10.57 14.66 22.47
C ILE A 766 12.06 14.94 22.70
N GLY A 767 12.92 14.56 21.74
CA GLY A 767 14.36 14.77 21.82
C GLY A 767 15.06 14.02 22.97
N PRO A 768 16.39 14.16 23.11
CA PRO A 768 17.18 13.48 24.13
C PRO A 768 16.79 13.88 25.57
N LYS A 769 16.43 15.16 25.79
CA LYS A 769 16.00 15.65 27.10
C LYS A 769 14.69 15.03 27.56
N GLY A 770 13.70 14.95 26.67
CA GLY A 770 12.42 14.30 26.97
C GLY A 770 12.60 12.80 27.20
N ALA A 771 13.47 12.15 26.42
CA ALA A 771 13.83 10.75 26.62
C ALA A 771 14.41 10.48 28.01
N ARG A 772 15.25 11.39 28.52
CA ARG A 772 15.79 11.32 29.89
C ARG A 772 14.69 11.36 30.95
N TYR A 773 13.73 12.29 30.83
CA TYR A 773 12.63 12.35 31.79
C TYR A 773 11.80 11.06 31.79
N LEU A 774 11.48 10.54 30.61
CA LEU A 774 10.79 9.26 30.48
C LEU A 774 11.61 8.10 31.07
N ALA A 775 12.92 8.08 30.85
CA ALA A 775 13.82 7.10 31.46
C ALA A 775 13.80 7.16 32.99
N ASP A 776 13.87 8.35 33.57
CA ASP A 776 13.81 8.54 35.03
C ASP A 776 12.47 8.03 35.59
N ALA A 777 11.36 8.29 34.91
CA ALA A 777 10.05 7.77 35.30
C ALA A 777 9.98 6.24 35.24
N LEU A 778 10.57 5.60 34.21
CA LEU A 778 10.62 4.14 34.07
C LEU A 778 11.38 3.44 35.21
N THR A 779 12.28 4.13 35.93
CA THR A 779 12.96 3.54 37.09
C THR A 779 12.03 3.33 38.29
N HIS A 780 10.92 4.07 38.35
CA HIS A 780 9.93 4.03 39.42
C HIS A 780 8.61 3.37 38.98
N ASN A 781 8.22 3.55 37.71
CA ASN A 781 6.98 3.00 37.19
C ASN A 781 7.04 1.47 37.05
N THR A 782 6.02 0.78 37.54
CA THR A 782 5.94 -0.68 37.59
C THR A 782 4.81 -1.27 36.75
N THR A 783 4.14 -0.45 35.94
CA THR A 783 2.91 -0.85 35.24
C THR A 783 3.01 -0.73 33.74
N LEU A 784 3.82 0.22 33.24
CA LEU A 784 4.03 0.41 31.81
C LEU A 784 4.75 -0.81 31.21
N THR A 785 4.11 -1.45 30.25
CA THR A 785 4.62 -2.60 29.49
C THR A 785 5.06 -2.19 28.09
N THR A 786 4.43 -1.17 27.51
CA THR A 786 4.69 -0.74 26.13
C THR A 786 4.92 0.77 26.07
N LEU A 787 6.10 1.14 25.60
CA LEU A 787 6.47 2.52 25.31
C LEU A 787 6.95 2.62 23.86
N ARG A 788 6.24 3.42 23.05
CA ARG A 788 6.61 3.64 21.65
C ARG A 788 7.04 5.07 21.44
N LEU A 789 8.27 5.24 20.96
CA LEU A 789 8.96 6.52 20.78
C LEU A 789 9.57 6.64 19.37
N SER A 790 9.04 5.91 18.38
CA SER A 790 9.56 5.95 17.00
C SER A 790 9.56 7.39 16.46
N SER A 791 10.55 7.78 15.66
CA SER A 791 10.62 9.12 15.02
C SER A 791 10.43 10.31 15.99
N ASN A 792 11.27 10.41 17.04
CA ASN A 792 11.21 11.46 18.07
C ASN A 792 12.49 12.30 18.24
N GLY A 793 13.52 12.04 17.42
CA GLY A 793 14.81 12.70 17.56
C GLY A 793 15.54 12.36 18.87
N ILE A 794 15.34 11.16 19.41
CA ILE A 794 15.88 10.73 20.71
C ILE A 794 17.41 10.78 20.74
N GLY A 795 18.08 10.37 19.64
CA GLY A 795 19.53 10.37 19.52
C GLY A 795 20.25 9.48 20.54
N ASP A 796 21.58 9.51 20.50
CA ASP A 796 22.43 8.64 21.34
C ASP A 796 22.30 8.94 22.84
N GLU A 797 22.18 10.22 23.20
CA GLU A 797 22.02 10.64 24.60
C GLU A 797 20.73 10.09 25.21
N GLY A 798 19.60 10.26 24.52
CA GLY A 798 18.32 9.74 24.99
C GLY A 798 18.27 8.22 25.00
N ALA A 799 18.86 7.58 23.98
CA ALA A 799 18.96 6.12 23.89
C ALA A 799 19.72 5.52 25.08
N ARG A 800 20.81 6.18 25.52
CA ARG A 800 21.60 5.75 26.69
C ARG A 800 20.82 5.86 27.99
N HIS A 801 20.11 6.97 28.20
CA HIS A 801 19.26 7.12 29.38
C HIS A 801 18.18 6.02 29.46
N LEU A 802 17.52 5.74 28.33
CA LEU A 802 16.53 4.66 28.25
C LEU A 802 17.16 3.28 28.50
N ALA A 803 18.35 3.03 27.94
CA ALA A 803 19.10 1.79 28.20
C ALA A 803 19.44 1.61 29.69
N ASP A 804 19.86 2.68 30.37
CA ASP A 804 20.16 2.66 31.80
C ASP A 804 18.92 2.37 32.65
N ALA A 805 17.81 3.05 32.37
CA ALA A 805 16.53 2.80 33.05
C ALA A 805 16.04 1.35 32.85
N LEU A 806 16.19 0.83 31.63
CA LEU A 806 15.87 -0.55 31.29
C LEU A 806 16.74 -1.58 32.00
N THR A 807 17.86 -1.21 32.63
CA THR A 807 18.64 -2.17 33.43
C THR A 807 17.86 -2.62 34.67
N ASN A 808 17.14 -1.70 35.32
CA ASN A 808 16.41 -1.96 36.55
C ASN A 808 14.90 -2.15 36.34
N ASN A 809 14.31 -1.56 35.30
CA ASN A 809 12.89 -1.75 34.99
C ASN A 809 12.61 -3.22 34.59
N THR A 810 11.60 -3.84 35.17
CA THR A 810 11.25 -5.26 34.93
C THR A 810 9.91 -5.46 34.25
N THR A 811 9.20 -4.37 33.97
CA THR A 811 7.79 -4.40 33.55
C THR A 811 7.64 -4.07 32.07
N LEU A 812 8.51 -3.21 31.54
CA LEU A 812 8.48 -2.84 30.13
C LEU A 812 8.88 -4.04 29.26
N SER A 813 7.94 -4.53 28.47
CA SER A 813 8.13 -5.63 27.51
C SER A 813 8.37 -5.15 26.10
N THR A 814 8.00 -3.91 25.77
CA THR A 814 8.14 -3.36 24.41
C THR A 814 8.62 -1.92 24.46
N LEU A 815 9.76 -1.67 23.82
CA LEU A 815 10.31 -0.35 23.57
C LEU A 815 10.56 -0.16 22.08
N ASP A 816 9.85 0.78 21.46
CA ASP A 816 10.08 1.13 20.05
C ASP A 816 10.86 2.45 19.95
N LEU A 817 12.08 2.36 19.43
CA LEU A 817 12.99 3.47 19.16
C LEU A 817 13.34 3.58 17.67
N SER A 818 12.61 2.90 16.79
CA SER A 818 12.83 2.98 15.35
C SER A 818 12.86 4.45 14.86
N CYS A 819 13.64 4.71 13.80
CA CYS A 819 13.69 6.04 13.17
C CYS A 819 14.15 7.20 14.10
N ASN A 820 14.97 6.94 15.13
CA ASN A 820 15.46 7.98 16.07
C ASN A 820 16.91 8.46 15.87
N SER A 821 17.54 8.13 14.75
CA SER A 821 18.94 8.50 14.46
C SER A 821 19.91 8.11 15.59
N ILE A 822 19.85 6.84 16.01
CA ILE A 822 20.72 6.26 17.03
C ILE A 822 21.96 5.64 16.36
N GLY A 823 23.15 5.97 16.86
CA GLY A 823 24.45 5.46 16.46
C GLY A 823 24.65 3.99 16.80
N ASP A 824 25.67 3.39 16.17
CA ASP A 824 25.91 1.94 16.24
C ASP A 824 26.33 1.46 17.64
N GLU A 825 27.00 2.31 18.42
CA GLU A 825 27.44 1.99 19.78
C GLU A 825 26.23 1.83 20.72
N GLU A 826 25.33 2.81 20.76
CA GLU A 826 24.09 2.77 21.53
C GLU A 826 23.12 1.68 21.03
N LYS A 827 23.05 1.45 19.72
CA LYS A 827 22.30 0.30 19.17
C LYS A 827 22.86 -1.03 19.66
N SER A 828 24.19 -1.16 19.75
CA SER A 828 24.84 -2.35 20.30
C SER A 828 24.52 -2.53 21.79
N LEU A 829 24.55 -1.45 22.57
CA LEU A 829 24.15 -1.44 23.99
C LEU A 829 22.71 -1.95 24.17
N LEU A 830 21.76 -1.37 23.44
CA LEU A 830 20.34 -1.75 23.48
C LEU A 830 20.11 -3.18 22.99
N ASN A 831 20.79 -3.63 21.93
CA ASN A 831 20.73 -5.02 21.48
C ASN A 831 21.31 -6.00 22.51
N ASN A 832 22.36 -5.62 23.24
CA ASN A 832 22.89 -6.44 24.33
C ASN A 832 21.92 -6.52 25.52
N LEU A 833 21.22 -5.42 25.82
CA LEU A 833 20.12 -5.42 26.80
C LEU A 833 18.97 -6.34 26.36
N LYS A 834 18.52 -6.25 25.09
CA LYS A 834 17.52 -7.16 24.50
C LYS A 834 17.91 -8.64 24.65
N LYS A 835 19.19 -8.98 24.44
CA LYS A 835 19.70 -10.35 24.63
C LYS A 835 19.70 -10.79 26.10
N ARG A 836 20.01 -9.89 27.04
CA ARG A 836 20.04 -10.16 28.49
C ARG A 836 18.63 -10.26 29.07
N LYS A 837 17.72 -9.38 28.63
CA LYS A 837 16.32 -9.31 29.06
C LYS A 837 15.41 -9.89 27.97
N LYS A 838 15.35 -11.23 27.90
CA LYS A 838 14.58 -11.98 26.88
C LYS A 838 13.07 -11.65 26.80
N HIS A 839 12.52 -10.96 27.79
CA HIS A 839 11.12 -10.53 27.84
C HIS A 839 10.89 -9.12 27.27
N VAL A 840 11.97 -8.42 26.86
CA VAL A 840 11.90 -7.05 26.33
C VAL A 840 12.20 -7.06 24.83
N GLU A 841 11.20 -6.69 24.05
CA GLU A 841 11.32 -6.41 22.63
C GLU A 841 11.74 -4.95 22.43
N ILE A 842 12.97 -4.75 21.95
CA ILE A 842 13.48 -3.42 21.57
C ILE A 842 13.55 -3.34 20.04
N ASN A 843 12.86 -2.36 19.47
CA ASN A 843 12.90 -2.02 18.04
C ASN A 843 13.78 -0.76 17.87
N LEU A 844 14.73 -0.77 16.94
CA LEU A 844 15.79 0.25 16.79
C LEU A 844 15.83 0.82 15.39
#